data_AF-A0A7K8KRG7-F1
#
_entry.id   AF-A0A7K8KRG7-F1
#
_cell.length_a   1.000
_cell.length_b   1.000
_cell.length_c   1.000
_cell.angle_alpha   90.00
_cell.angle_beta   90.00
_cell.angle_gamma   90.00
#
_symmetry.space_group_name_H-M   'P 1'
#
loop_
_entity.id
_entity.type
_entity.pdbx_description
1 polymer ?
#
loop_
_entity_poly.entity_id
_entity_poly.type
_entity_poly.pdbx_seq_one_letter_code
_entity_poly.pdbx_strand_id
1 'polypeptide(L)'
;YLEESAFEALEKDFQEVINLLKGDETLEKFRIEYEKLHAVMKKSHENEKRLMEKCRELNAERLVNSSKIAALTKLSKTDQGTIASMKMELEKAWQMVDTVHEKEQKAKERINSLQEEIARLKKLVEQGSGQDYKIQNLLKFKEEIIKERDQLLSEVVELRQSLTQATEQQQYIEKTKNEAEQTILQLQQEIMLHQNDASREARKREKVEKEVKNLLAEMDNKLAEIKNLQQHIQRNKEEQEKVEEHLKEQKILNEKVGKELEQFQMKNKKLMQESEQHNVMLEEVMQDIQQKTAELKAKENEVTQMHLEISKLNKVREVLQSKLRVAEEQKVDAGHERNTLKNKISGLEKELEAAKKQAEIDKRAIDELMRERTMLNKNLVKATSATQKQINLLKLHEQTKKNLEEEIQNYKDEAQKQRKIIYQLEKERDGFINETNDLKQKVVQHLKDIEIQEMQIYDYKKKIEESATKLKQQQNCYETARTERNLYSKNLIEAKDELAEVKKKLKAATNQVHQLEEEIADKEAALEEARVQHKQKEKEKESLKAELLKMKKQALETKHFIENQEAEERKLIKIIAEADAERLKQQKEFDQVVNQRDILGSQLLRRNNEVALLYEKIKIQQSILNKGETQYRQRMEDIRLLKLEIKKLRCEKAILGKTVANVEELRQEVHYTRKELLREQTRCKVLEGQLENPMNVHRWRKLEANDPSTYELIQKIQRLQKQLISKTGEVIEKELLLQEKEKLYVELKRVLARQPGPEAAEQLQLCRHTLREKTKQLKVLSSELNMHESQSQEYKYEIERLSNELLNVKKKYLAQKRKEQQAK
;
A
#
# COMPACT_ATOMS: atom_id res chain seq x y z
N TYR A 1 48.27 24.01 -2.82
CA TYR A 1 49.04 23.37 -3.88
C TYR A 1 49.95 22.33 -3.24
N LEU A 2 49.49 21.09 -3.20
CA LEU A 2 50.34 19.95 -2.89
C LEU A 2 50.73 19.36 -4.25
N GLU A 3 52.02 19.37 -4.58
CA GLU A 3 52.54 18.59 -5.71
C GLU A 3 52.19 17.10 -5.49
N GLU A 4 52.04 16.29 -6.54
CA GLU A 4 51.71 14.85 -6.40
C GLU A 4 52.66 14.15 -5.39
N SER A 5 53.94 14.56 -5.38
CA SER A 5 54.96 14.21 -4.38
C SER A 5 54.55 14.46 -2.92
N ALA A 6 53.90 15.59 -2.65
CA ALA A 6 53.51 15.99 -1.29
C ALA A 6 52.23 15.28 -0.80
N PHE A 7 51.33 14.88 -1.71
CA PHE A 7 50.18 14.05 -1.35
C PHE A 7 50.60 12.60 -1.05
N GLU A 8 51.54 12.05 -1.83
CA GLU A 8 52.12 10.73 -1.56
C GLU A 8 52.87 10.67 -0.22
N ALA A 9 53.54 11.75 0.18
CA ALA A 9 54.14 11.88 1.49
C ALA A 9 53.09 11.86 2.62
N LEU A 10 51.99 12.61 2.46
CA LEU A 10 50.88 12.63 3.41
C LEU A 10 50.15 11.28 3.52
N GLU A 11 50.05 10.51 2.43
CA GLU A 11 49.49 9.14 2.48
C GLU A 11 50.39 8.17 3.26
N LYS A 12 51.73 8.32 3.16
CA LYS A 12 52.68 7.54 3.97
C LYS A 12 52.61 7.92 5.45
N ASP A 13 52.62 9.21 5.76
CA ASP A 13 52.51 9.71 7.13
C ASP A 13 51.20 9.25 7.79
N PHE A 14 50.09 9.27 7.03
CA PHE A 14 48.81 8.74 7.49
C PHE A 14 48.88 7.24 7.83
N GLN A 15 49.51 6.43 6.98
CA GLN A 15 49.65 4.99 7.22
C GLN A 15 50.52 4.70 8.45
N GLU A 16 51.58 5.48 8.68
CA GLU A 16 52.42 5.38 9.88
C GLU A 16 51.62 5.72 11.14
N VAL A 17 50.87 6.83 11.14
CA VAL A 17 50.04 7.26 12.27
C VAL A 17 48.93 6.24 12.59
N ILE A 18 48.26 5.69 11.58
CA ILE A 18 47.25 4.63 11.79
C ILE A 18 47.86 3.36 12.38
N ASN A 19 49.08 2.99 11.96
CA ASN A 19 49.75 1.82 12.50
C ASN A 19 50.20 2.02 13.95
N LEU A 20 50.57 3.24 14.35
CA LEU A 20 50.83 3.60 15.75
C LEU A 20 49.56 3.61 16.61
N LEU A 21 48.43 4.08 16.06
CA LEU A 21 47.15 4.16 16.78
C LEU A 21 46.45 2.80 16.94
N LYS A 22 46.80 1.78 16.14
CA LYS A 22 46.23 0.41 16.26
C LYS A 22 46.62 -0.33 17.54
N GLY A 23 47.64 0.13 18.27
CA GLY A 23 48.17 -0.56 19.45
C GLY A 23 47.49 -0.20 20.78
N ASP A 24 46.67 0.85 20.83
CA ASP A 24 46.12 1.40 22.07
C ASP A 24 44.59 1.58 21.98
N GLU A 25 43.84 0.72 22.68
CA GLU A 25 42.36 0.71 22.66
C GLU A 25 41.74 2.04 23.16
N THR A 26 42.47 2.82 23.95
CA THR A 26 41.98 4.11 24.45
C THR A 26 41.90 5.18 23.36
N LEU A 27 42.62 4.99 22.24
CA LEU A 27 42.72 5.96 21.14
C LEU A 27 41.89 5.60 19.90
N GLU A 28 41.08 4.52 19.95
CA GLU A 28 40.31 4.06 18.80
C GLU A 28 39.31 5.11 18.28
N LYS A 29 38.74 5.94 19.17
CA LYS A 29 37.88 7.07 18.76
C LYS A 29 38.64 8.11 17.95
N PHE A 30 39.89 8.40 18.30
CA PHE A 30 40.75 9.31 17.55
C PHE A 30 41.15 8.74 16.20
N ARG A 31 41.45 7.44 16.16
CA ARG A 31 41.75 6.73 14.91
C ARG A 31 40.60 6.83 13.91
N ILE A 32 39.36 6.59 14.36
CA ILE A 32 38.17 6.67 13.49
C ILE A 32 37.99 8.10 12.94
N GLU A 33 38.15 9.14 13.77
CA GLU A 33 38.04 10.52 13.30
C GLU A 33 39.19 10.92 12.36
N TYR A 34 40.40 10.39 12.59
CA TYR A 34 41.56 10.60 11.71
C TYR A 34 41.39 9.90 10.34
N GLU A 35 40.85 8.67 10.32
CA GLU A 35 40.50 7.94 9.08
C GLU A 35 39.43 8.70 8.28
N LYS A 36 38.42 9.28 8.93
CA LYS A 36 37.41 10.13 8.28
C LYS A 36 38.02 11.39 7.68
N LEU A 37 38.92 12.06 8.40
CA LEU A 37 39.58 13.28 7.93
C LEU A 37 40.44 13.01 6.68
N HIS A 38 41.19 11.91 6.68
CA HIS A 38 41.97 11.47 5.52
C HIS A 38 41.08 11.12 4.32
N ALA A 39 39.95 10.45 4.53
CA ALA A 39 39.01 10.15 3.46
C ALA A 39 38.42 11.43 2.81
N VAL A 40 38.17 12.48 3.59
CA VAL A 40 37.73 13.78 3.08
C VAL A 40 38.86 14.49 2.32
N MET A 41 40.09 14.47 2.84
CA MET A 41 41.27 15.04 2.17
C MET A 41 41.52 14.36 0.81
N LYS A 42 41.47 13.03 0.76
CA LYS A 42 41.64 12.24 -0.48
C LYS A 42 40.59 12.58 -1.54
N LYS A 43 39.31 12.66 -1.14
CA LYS A 43 38.22 13.11 -2.03
C LYS A 43 38.43 14.53 -2.53
N SER A 44 38.91 15.43 -1.67
CA SER A 44 39.22 16.81 -2.07
C SER A 44 40.34 16.86 -3.11
N HIS A 45 41.40 16.07 -2.94
CA HIS A 45 42.53 16.00 -3.87
C HIS A 45 42.14 15.38 -5.23
N GLU A 46 41.33 14.31 -5.22
CA GLU A 46 40.79 13.72 -6.45
C GLU A 46 39.91 14.70 -7.25
N ASN A 47 39.09 15.49 -6.54
CA ASN A 47 38.28 16.53 -7.17
C ASN A 47 39.13 17.67 -7.75
N GLU A 48 40.18 18.09 -7.03
CA GLU A 48 41.14 19.10 -7.51
C GLU A 48 41.86 18.62 -8.78
N LYS A 49 42.28 17.34 -8.83
CA LYS A 49 42.92 16.73 -10.01
C LYS A 49 42.00 16.75 -11.24
N ARG A 50 40.73 16.37 -11.07
CA ARG A 50 39.72 16.43 -12.14
C ARG A 50 39.47 17.85 -12.65
N LEU A 51 39.39 18.83 -11.74
CA LEU A 51 39.22 20.23 -12.11
C LEU A 51 40.43 20.75 -12.89
N MET A 52 41.64 20.33 -12.53
CA MET A 52 42.87 20.70 -13.24
C MET A 52 42.94 20.10 -14.64
N GLU A 53 42.55 18.83 -14.81
CA GLU A 53 42.42 18.22 -16.14
C GLU A 53 41.41 18.99 -17.00
N LYS A 54 40.24 19.33 -16.43
CA LYS A 54 39.22 20.12 -17.12
C LYS A 54 39.72 21.50 -17.54
N CYS A 55 40.46 22.19 -16.66
CA CYS A 55 41.07 23.48 -16.98
C CYS A 55 42.15 23.37 -18.08
N ARG A 56 42.90 22.28 -18.13
CA ARG A 56 43.89 22.02 -19.20
C ARG A 56 43.20 21.74 -20.54
N GLU A 57 42.15 20.93 -20.55
CA GLU A 57 41.31 20.67 -21.73
C GLU A 57 40.73 21.97 -22.29
N LEU A 58 40.06 22.76 -21.44
CA LEU A 58 39.43 24.02 -21.85
C LEU A 58 40.45 25.04 -22.35
N ASN A 59 41.67 25.09 -21.77
CA ASN A 59 42.73 25.96 -22.27
C ASN A 59 43.28 25.51 -23.62
N ALA A 60 43.41 24.19 -23.85
CA ALA A 60 43.81 23.66 -25.16
C ALA A 60 42.76 23.96 -26.23
N GLU A 61 41.47 23.79 -25.92
CA GLU A 61 40.37 24.16 -26.80
C GLU A 61 40.34 25.66 -27.09
N ARG A 62 40.57 26.50 -26.06
CA ARG A 62 40.67 27.96 -26.23
C ARG A 62 41.79 28.34 -27.19
N LEU A 63 42.94 27.65 -27.14
CA LEU A 63 44.08 27.90 -28.02
C LEU A 63 43.77 27.51 -29.48
N VAL A 64 43.11 26.35 -29.68
CA VAL A 64 42.68 25.87 -31.00
C VAL A 64 41.59 26.76 -31.61
N ASN A 65 40.66 27.25 -30.80
CA ASN A 65 39.63 28.17 -31.28
C ASN A 65 40.23 29.54 -31.61
N SER A 66 41.20 30.02 -30.84
CA SER A 66 41.94 31.25 -31.16
C SER A 66 42.69 31.15 -32.49
N SER A 67 43.36 30.02 -32.78
CA SER A 67 44.05 29.83 -34.05
C SER A 67 43.09 29.71 -35.24
N LYS A 68 41.93 29.07 -35.06
CA LYS A 68 40.85 29.02 -36.07
C LYS A 68 40.27 30.41 -36.35
N ILE A 69 40.00 31.21 -35.32
CA ILE A 69 39.51 32.58 -35.46
C ILE A 69 40.54 33.45 -36.19
N ALA A 70 41.83 33.32 -35.87
CA ALA A 70 42.90 34.04 -36.57
C ALA A 70 42.98 33.65 -38.06
N ALA A 71 42.83 32.36 -38.39
CA ALA A 71 42.81 31.88 -39.77
C ALA A 71 41.58 32.40 -40.55
N LEU A 72 40.40 32.36 -39.95
CA LEU A 72 39.17 32.87 -40.55
C LEU A 72 39.21 34.39 -40.76
N THR A 73 39.80 35.13 -39.82
CA THR A 73 39.98 36.58 -39.94
C THR A 73 40.96 36.93 -41.06
N LYS A 74 41.99 36.09 -41.27
CA LYS A 74 42.95 36.27 -42.37
C LYS A 74 42.31 35.98 -43.73
N LEU A 75 41.48 34.93 -43.83
CA LEU A 75 40.69 34.59 -45.01
C LEU A 75 39.69 35.70 -45.37
N SER A 76 38.96 36.22 -44.37
CA SER A 76 38.02 37.33 -44.59
C SER A 76 38.71 38.60 -45.10
N LYS A 77 39.92 38.90 -44.63
CA LYS A 77 40.73 40.03 -45.14
C LYS A 77 41.22 39.81 -46.56
N THR A 78 41.62 38.59 -46.92
CA THR A 78 42.00 38.27 -48.31
C THR A 78 40.82 38.34 -49.26
N ASP A 79 39.64 37.90 -48.81
CA ASP A 79 38.41 37.94 -49.60
C ASP A 79 37.93 39.38 -49.81
N GLN A 80 38.07 40.26 -48.81
CA GLN A 80 37.83 41.70 -49.00
C GLN A 80 38.79 42.31 -50.03
N GLY A 81 40.05 41.87 -50.06
CA GLY A 81 41.04 42.32 -51.05
C GLY A 81 40.71 41.90 -52.48
N THR A 82 40.29 40.64 -52.68
CA THR A 82 39.89 40.13 -54.00
C THR A 82 38.58 40.76 -54.47
N ILE A 83 37.62 40.99 -53.58
CA ILE A 83 36.39 41.72 -53.90
C ILE A 83 36.69 43.16 -54.32
N ALA A 84 37.64 43.83 -53.66
CA ALA A 84 38.04 45.18 -54.03
C ALA A 84 38.72 45.22 -55.42
N SER A 85 39.58 44.24 -55.75
CA SER A 85 40.20 44.19 -57.09
C SER A 85 39.18 43.89 -58.19
N MET A 86 38.25 42.97 -57.95
CA MET A 86 37.18 42.65 -58.90
C MET A 86 36.22 43.83 -59.13
N LYS A 87 35.91 44.60 -58.08
CA LYS A 87 35.12 45.85 -58.24
C LYS A 87 35.85 46.87 -59.11
N MET A 88 37.16 47.02 -58.92
CA MET A 88 37.98 47.95 -59.70
C MET A 88 38.13 47.53 -61.17
N GLU A 89 38.20 46.23 -61.44
CA GLU A 89 38.20 45.68 -62.81
C GLU A 89 36.84 45.86 -63.50
N LEU A 90 35.74 45.71 -62.75
CA LEU A 90 34.39 45.90 -63.26
C LEU A 90 34.14 47.38 -63.61
N GLU A 91 34.65 48.30 -62.80
CA GLU A 91 34.53 49.75 -63.06
C GLU A 91 35.37 50.20 -64.26
N LYS A 92 36.54 49.58 -64.49
CA LYS A 92 37.33 49.76 -65.71
C LYS A 92 36.64 49.21 -66.95
N ALA A 93 35.98 48.06 -66.84
CA ALA A 93 35.22 47.47 -67.95
C ALA A 93 34.02 48.36 -68.34
N TRP A 94 33.33 48.93 -67.35
CA TRP A 94 32.24 49.90 -67.58
C TRP A 94 32.73 51.17 -68.28
N GLN A 95 33.85 51.75 -67.85
CA GLN A 95 34.43 52.90 -68.54
C GLN A 95 34.85 52.58 -69.99
N MET A 96 35.34 51.36 -70.26
CA MET A 96 35.64 50.96 -71.63
C MET A 96 34.38 50.89 -72.49
N VAL A 97 33.27 50.35 -71.97
CA VAL A 97 31.99 50.29 -72.67
C VAL A 97 31.47 51.70 -72.99
N ASP A 98 31.53 52.62 -72.03
CA ASP A 98 31.12 54.02 -72.25
C ASP A 98 31.99 54.70 -73.32
N THR A 99 33.31 54.47 -73.32
CA THR A 99 34.19 55.03 -74.36
C THR A 99 33.94 54.43 -75.75
N VAL A 100 33.52 53.17 -75.83
CA VAL A 100 33.13 52.52 -77.09
C VAL A 100 31.80 53.08 -77.57
N HIS A 101 30.85 53.31 -76.67
CA HIS A 101 29.55 53.87 -77.02
C HIS A 101 29.64 55.34 -77.48
N GLU A 102 30.49 56.16 -76.85
CA GLU A 102 30.77 57.52 -77.34
C GLU A 102 31.44 57.53 -78.72
N LYS A 103 32.33 56.56 -79.01
CA LYS A 103 32.97 56.43 -80.32
C LYS A 103 31.96 55.99 -81.38
N GLU A 104 31.05 55.08 -81.04
CA GLU A 104 29.96 54.64 -81.90
C GLU A 104 29.00 55.79 -82.23
N GLN A 105 28.67 56.63 -81.24
CA GLN A 105 27.79 57.77 -81.43
C GLN A 105 28.43 58.85 -82.33
N LYS A 106 29.72 59.14 -82.13
CA LYS A 106 30.51 60.03 -83.01
C LYS A 106 30.61 59.48 -84.43
N ALA A 107 30.74 58.16 -84.60
CA ALA A 107 30.75 57.52 -85.92
C ALA A 107 29.39 57.62 -86.63
N LYS A 108 28.27 57.46 -85.90
CA LYS A 108 26.91 57.65 -86.44
C LYS A 108 26.65 59.10 -86.86
N GLU A 109 27.13 60.08 -86.09
CA GLU A 109 27.04 61.50 -86.45
C GLU A 109 27.87 61.83 -87.71
N ARG A 110 29.08 61.25 -87.85
CA ARG A 110 29.94 61.40 -89.02
C ARG A 110 29.32 60.80 -90.29
N ILE A 111 28.64 59.66 -90.17
CA ILE A 111 27.94 59.01 -91.28
C ILE A 111 26.77 59.87 -91.76
N ASN A 112 26.00 60.45 -90.83
CA ASN A 112 24.89 61.35 -91.18
C ASN A 112 25.37 62.63 -91.90
N SER A 113 26.50 63.22 -91.46
CA SER A 113 27.07 64.39 -92.16
C SER A 113 27.55 64.07 -93.57
N LEU A 114 28.15 62.89 -93.77
CA LEU A 114 28.61 62.45 -95.10
C LEU A 114 27.44 62.09 -96.02
N GLN A 115 26.34 61.57 -95.48
CA GLN A 115 25.11 61.35 -96.25
C GLN A 115 24.44 62.67 -96.70
N GLU A 116 24.53 63.74 -95.90
CA GLU A 116 24.06 65.07 -96.30
C GLU A 116 24.94 65.74 -97.36
N GLU A 117 26.26 65.54 -97.32
CA GLU A 117 27.19 66.05 -98.35
C GLU A 117 27.01 65.33 -99.69
N ILE A 118 26.77 64.01 -99.67
CA ILE A 118 26.45 63.23 -100.88
C ILE A 118 25.12 63.70 -101.49
N ALA A 119 24.14 64.11 -100.67
CA ALA A 119 22.88 64.68 -101.16
C ALA A 119 23.05 66.09 -101.76
N ARG A 120 24.01 66.89 -101.27
CA ARG A 120 24.32 68.24 -101.83
C ARG A 120 25.11 68.14 -103.13
N LEU A 121 26.06 67.22 -103.23
CA LEU A 121 26.90 67.06 -104.44
C LEU A 121 26.15 66.42 -105.62
N LYS A 122 25.13 65.57 -105.36
CA LYS A 122 24.24 65.06 -106.42
C LYS A 122 23.36 66.14 -107.07
N LYS A 123 23.09 67.26 -106.38
CA LYS A 123 22.24 68.35 -106.90
C LYS A 123 22.98 69.36 -107.79
N LEU A 124 24.31 69.32 -107.83
CA LEU A 124 25.15 70.26 -108.57
C LEU A 124 25.71 69.71 -109.89
N VAL A 125 25.44 68.44 -110.22
CA VAL A 125 26.00 67.75 -111.40
C VAL A 125 25.01 67.63 -112.57
N GLU A 126 23.76 68.11 -112.42
CA GLU A 126 22.71 67.99 -113.46
C GLU A 126 22.46 69.25 -114.33
N GLN A 127 23.34 70.27 -114.32
CA GLN A 127 23.23 71.40 -115.25
C GLN A 127 24.58 71.76 -115.88
N GLY A 128 24.84 71.14 -117.03
CA GLY A 128 25.83 71.60 -118.00
C GLY A 128 25.16 72.25 -119.21
N SER A 129 25.82 73.25 -119.81
CA SER A 129 25.63 73.58 -121.22
C SER A 129 26.80 74.42 -121.75
N GLY A 130 27.54 73.84 -122.70
CA GLY A 130 28.52 74.50 -123.56
C GLY A 130 27.89 75.09 -124.83
N GLN A 131 28.66 75.99 -125.46
CA GLN A 131 28.37 76.87 -126.60
C GLN A 131 28.34 76.17 -127.98
N ASP A 132 27.91 76.89 -129.04
CA ASP A 132 28.55 76.71 -130.36
C ASP A 132 28.36 77.84 -131.41
N TYR A 133 29.25 77.77 -132.44
CA TYR A 133 29.33 78.44 -133.77
C TYR A 133 30.14 79.76 -133.90
N LYS A 134 31.02 79.99 -134.89
CA LYS A 134 31.13 79.46 -136.28
C LYS A 134 32.55 79.64 -136.89
N ILE A 135 33.08 78.53 -137.38
CA ILE A 135 33.85 78.25 -138.63
C ILE A 135 34.26 79.46 -139.53
N GLN A 136 35.42 80.06 -139.20
CA GLN A 136 36.44 80.56 -140.15
C GLN A 136 37.87 80.26 -139.63
N ASN A 137 37.98 79.35 -138.66
CA ASN A 137 39.22 78.92 -138.00
C ASN A 137 39.63 77.49 -138.38
N LEU A 138 39.07 76.91 -139.44
CA LEU A 138 39.20 75.50 -139.83
C LEU A 138 40.64 75.00 -140.07
N LEU A 139 41.62 75.88 -140.21
CA LEU A 139 43.05 75.51 -140.29
C LEU A 139 43.75 75.51 -138.92
N LYS A 140 43.30 76.34 -137.95
CA LYS A 140 43.69 76.21 -136.53
C LYS A 140 43.00 75.04 -135.86
N PHE A 141 41.76 74.74 -136.27
CA PHE A 141 40.95 73.63 -135.78
C PHE A 141 41.57 72.25 -136.06
N LYS A 142 42.42 72.08 -137.07
CA LYS A 142 43.12 70.79 -137.30
C LYS A 142 44.29 70.58 -136.32
N GLU A 143 45.01 71.64 -135.98
CA GLU A 143 46.08 71.59 -134.96
C GLU A 143 45.52 71.58 -133.53
N GLU A 144 44.40 72.27 -133.31
CA GLU A 144 43.62 72.21 -132.07
C GLU A 144 42.94 70.85 -131.91
N ILE A 145 42.35 70.23 -132.94
CA ILE A 145 41.80 68.85 -132.84
C ILE A 145 42.89 67.81 -132.53
N ILE A 146 44.12 67.98 -133.04
CA ILE A 146 45.22 67.05 -132.67
C ILE A 146 45.63 67.27 -131.20
N LYS A 147 45.68 68.52 -130.74
CA LYS A 147 45.95 68.85 -129.33
C LYS A 147 44.80 68.44 -128.39
N GLU A 148 43.55 68.62 -128.80
CA GLU A 148 42.34 68.19 -128.08
C GLU A 148 42.23 66.68 -128.10
N ARG A 149 42.56 66.00 -129.21
CA ARG A 149 42.66 64.53 -129.22
C ARG A 149 43.73 64.05 -128.24
N ASP A 150 44.88 64.70 -128.20
CA ASP A 150 45.98 64.32 -127.29
C ASP A 150 45.68 64.68 -125.84
N GLN A 151 44.99 65.78 -125.58
CA GLN A 151 44.48 66.15 -124.26
C GLN A 151 43.36 65.21 -123.82
N LEU A 152 42.39 64.89 -124.67
CA LEU A 152 41.33 63.93 -124.38
C LEU A 152 41.88 62.51 -124.24
N LEU A 153 42.92 62.11 -124.97
CA LEU A 153 43.61 60.84 -124.75
C LEU A 153 44.35 60.83 -123.42
N SER A 154 45.01 61.93 -123.05
CA SER A 154 45.64 62.09 -121.72
C SER A 154 44.60 62.04 -120.61
N GLU A 155 43.48 62.76 -120.74
CA GLU A 155 42.37 62.73 -119.80
C GLU A 155 41.71 61.36 -119.74
N VAL A 156 41.56 60.66 -120.86
CA VAL A 156 41.04 59.27 -120.87
C VAL A 156 42.03 58.31 -120.19
N VAL A 157 43.34 58.52 -120.32
CA VAL A 157 44.35 57.71 -119.60
C VAL A 157 44.32 58.02 -118.10
N GLU A 158 44.23 59.29 -117.70
CA GLU A 158 44.09 59.70 -116.30
C GLU A 158 42.78 59.22 -115.69
N LEU A 159 41.65 59.32 -116.41
CA LEU A 159 40.35 58.80 -116.00
C LEU A 159 40.34 57.28 -115.94
N ARG A 160 41.05 56.59 -116.84
CA ARG A 160 41.21 55.12 -116.76
C ARG A 160 42.08 54.72 -115.57
N GLN A 161 43.16 55.45 -115.28
CA GLN A 161 43.98 55.22 -114.08
C GLN A 161 43.19 55.49 -112.80
N SER A 162 42.46 56.60 -112.74
CA SER A 162 41.52 56.94 -111.67
C SER A 162 40.46 55.86 -111.49
N LEU A 163 39.88 55.35 -112.58
CA LEU A 163 38.88 54.29 -112.54
C LEU A 163 39.48 52.99 -112.02
N THR A 164 40.68 52.60 -112.48
CA THR A 164 41.37 51.40 -111.97
C THR A 164 41.67 51.51 -110.48
N GLN A 165 42.18 52.67 -110.02
CA GLN A 165 42.45 52.91 -108.60
C GLN A 165 41.16 52.90 -107.76
N ALA A 166 40.07 53.48 -108.27
CA ALA A 166 38.77 53.45 -107.60
C ALA A 166 38.22 52.01 -107.53
N THR A 167 38.37 51.21 -108.58
CA THR A 167 37.95 49.80 -108.55
C THR A 167 38.79 48.94 -107.61
N GLU A 168 40.09 49.17 -107.52
CA GLU A 168 40.97 48.49 -106.57
C GLU A 168 40.63 48.88 -105.12
N GLN A 169 40.38 50.15 -104.85
CA GLN A 169 39.90 50.63 -103.55
C GLN A 169 38.53 50.03 -103.20
N GLN A 170 37.61 49.96 -104.16
CA GLN A 170 36.30 49.34 -103.96
C GLN A 170 36.43 47.86 -103.62
N GLN A 171 37.25 47.09 -104.34
CA GLN A 171 37.50 45.68 -104.04
C GLN A 171 38.18 45.48 -102.68
N TYR A 172 39.08 46.38 -102.28
CA TYR A 172 39.71 46.34 -100.97
C TYR A 172 38.71 46.62 -99.84
N ILE A 173 37.84 47.63 -100.01
CA ILE A 173 36.77 47.95 -99.05
C ILE A 173 35.76 46.79 -98.97
N GLU A 174 35.44 46.15 -100.09
CA GLU A 174 34.50 45.04 -100.13
C GLU A 174 35.07 43.78 -99.44
N LYS A 175 36.37 43.51 -99.59
CA LYS A 175 37.06 42.45 -98.83
C LYS A 175 37.06 42.72 -97.32
N THR A 176 37.47 43.92 -96.92
CA THR A 176 37.51 44.32 -95.49
C THR A 176 36.11 44.34 -94.86
N LYS A 177 35.08 44.72 -95.62
CA LYS A 177 33.68 44.63 -95.21
C LYS A 177 33.26 43.17 -95.00
N ASN A 178 33.59 42.26 -95.92
CA ASN A 178 33.23 40.84 -95.79
C ASN A 178 33.96 40.19 -94.59
N GLU A 179 35.21 40.57 -94.33
CA GLU A 179 35.95 40.13 -93.13
C GLU A 179 35.33 40.67 -91.83
N ALA A 180 34.87 41.92 -91.84
CA ALA A 180 34.12 42.50 -90.73
C ALA A 180 32.77 41.81 -90.51
N GLU A 181 32.05 41.45 -91.58
CA GLU A 181 30.77 40.74 -91.47
C GLU A 181 30.96 39.30 -90.94
N GLN A 182 32.03 38.61 -91.36
CA GLN A 182 32.37 37.29 -90.83
C GLN A 182 32.76 37.34 -89.34
N THR A 183 33.53 38.35 -88.93
CA THR A 183 33.89 38.53 -87.51
C THR A 183 32.68 38.90 -86.65
N ILE A 184 31.75 39.72 -87.16
CA ILE A 184 30.47 40.01 -86.48
C ILE A 184 29.65 38.73 -86.28
N LEU A 185 29.55 37.87 -87.30
CA LEU A 185 28.85 36.59 -87.20
C LEU A 185 29.47 35.65 -86.16
N GLN A 186 30.81 35.60 -86.08
CA GLN A 186 31.52 34.82 -85.06
C GLN A 186 31.25 35.37 -83.66
N LEU A 187 31.35 36.69 -83.46
CA LEU A 187 31.06 37.33 -82.18
C LEU A 187 29.60 37.14 -81.75
N GLN A 188 28.64 37.17 -82.69
CA GLN A 188 27.24 36.89 -82.39
C GLN A 188 27.02 35.44 -81.93
N GLN A 189 27.74 34.47 -82.51
CA GLN A 189 27.69 33.07 -82.06
C GLN A 189 28.32 32.90 -80.67
N GLU A 190 29.45 33.56 -80.40
CA GLU A 190 30.10 33.56 -79.08
C GLU A 190 29.20 34.20 -78.00
N ILE A 191 28.54 35.31 -78.31
CA ILE A 191 27.58 35.96 -77.39
C ILE A 191 26.43 35.01 -77.07
N MET A 192 25.87 34.30 -78.05
CA MET A 192 24.81 33.31 -77.83
C MET A 192 25.27 32.12 -76.96
N LEU A 193 26.51 31.65 -77.15
CA LEU A 193 27.09 30.60 -76.30
C LEU A 193 27.26 31.10 -74.86
N HIS A 194 27.84 32.28 -74.67
CA HIS A 194 28.01 32.88 -73.34
C HIS A 194 26.67 33.19 -72.65
N GLN A 195 25.63 33.59 -73.38
CA GLN A 195 24.28 33.75 -72.82
C GLN A 195 23.70 32.42 -72.35
N ASN A 196 23.87 31.35 -73.13
CA ASN A 196 23.42 30.01 -72.73
C ASN A 196 24.18 29.50 -71.50
N ASP A 197 25.50 29.68 -71.46
CA ASP A 197 26.31 29.30 -70.30
C ASP A 197 25.94 30.10 -69.05
N ALA A 198 25.78 31.42 -69.16
CA ALA A 198 25.31 32.26 -68.06
C ALA A 198 23.93 31.83 -67.53
N SER A 199 23.00 31.47 -68.43
CA SER A 199 21.68 30.95 -68.03
C SER A 199 21.76 29.60 -67.30
N ARG A 200 22.72 28.75 -67.70
CA ARG A 200 22.95 27.43 -67.10
C ARG A 200 23.61 27.57 -65.74
N GLU A 201 24.58 28.47 -65.60
CA GLU A 201 25.19 28.84 -64.32
C GLU A 201 24.16 29.44 -63.36
N ALA A 202 23.29 30.33 -63.82
CA ALA A 202 22.21 30.92 -63.01
C ALA A 202 21.26 29.86 -62.46
N ARG A 203 20.84 28.90 -63.28
CA ARG A 203 19.99 27.77 -62.85
C ARG A 203 20.69 26.85 -61.85
N LYS A 204 22.00 26.62 -61.98
CA LYS A 204 22.76 25.85 -60.99
C LYS A 204 22.86 26.62 -59.67
N ARG A 205 23.13 27.93 -59.72
CA ARG A 205 23.20 28.80 -58.54
C ARG A 205 21.88 28.81 -57.78
N GLU A 206 20.74 28.92 -58.47
CA GLU A 206 19.41 28.91 -57.84
C GLU A 206 19.09 27.57 -57.16
N LYS A 207 19.54 26.44 -57.74
CA LYS A 207 19.40 25.12 -57.11
C LYS A 207 20.22 25.02 -55.83
N VAL A 208 21.48 25.44 -55.88
CA VAL A 208 22.37 25.42 -54.71
C VAL A 208 21.87 26.38 -53.63
N GLU A 209 21.35 27.56 -53.98
CA GLU A 209 20.72 28.47 -53.01
C GLU A 209 19.49 27.86 -52.33
N LYS A 210 18.65 27.11 -53.06
CA LYS A 210 17.52 26.39 -52.48
C LYS A 210 17.98 25.27 -51.55
N GLU A 211 19.01 24.51 -51.93
CA GLU A 211 19.60 23.47 -51.08
C GLU A 211 20.21 24.07 -49.80
N VAL A 212 20.94 25.19 -49.90
CA VAL A 212 21.49 25.90 -48.74
C VAL A 212 20.38 26.42 -47.82
N LYS A 213 19.28 26.98 -48.37
CA LYS A 213 18.13 27.41 -47.56
C LYS A 213 17.46 26.24 -46.85
N ASN A 214 17.30 25.10 -47.52
CA ASN A 214 16.71 23.91 -46.92
C ASN A 214 17.60 23.35 -45.80
N LEU A 215 18.92 23.29 -46.02
CA LEU A 215 19.88 22.84 -45.01
C LEU A 215 19.94 23.79 -43.80
N LEU A 216 19.81 25.10 -44.02
CA LEU A 216 19.70 26.07 -42.93
C LEU A 216 18.43 25.86 -42.11
N ALA A 217 17.29 25.65 -42.77
CA ALA A 217 16.02 25.35 -42.08
C ALA A 217 16.08 24.01 -41.30
N GLU A 218 16.71 22.99 -41.86
CA GLU A 218 16.94 21.71 -41.17
C GLU A 218 17.87 21.88 -39.96
N MET A 219 18.93 22.69 -40.09
CA MET A 219 19.83 23.01 -38.98
C MET A 219 19.10 23.75 -37.86
N ASP A 220 18.26 24.73 -38.19
CA ASP A 220 17.45 25.47 -37.22
C ASP A 220 16.45 24.56 -36.50
N ASN A 221 15.81 23.64 -37.23
CA ASN A 221 14.93 22.62 -36.63
C ASN A 221 15.70 21.70 -35.69
N LYS A 222 16.90 21.25 -36.08
CA LYS A 222 17.76 20.42 -35.23
C LYS A 222 18.26 21.17 -33.99
N LEU A 223 18.58 22.46 -34.11
CA LEU A 223 18.92 23.31 -32.97
C LEU A 223 17.74 23.50 -32.01
N ALA A 224 16.51 23.63 -32.52
CA ALA A 224 15.30 23.68 -31.71
C ALA A 224 15.04 22.35 -30.98
N GLU A 225 15.21 21.21 -31.66
CA GLU A 225 15.14 19.88 -31.04
C GLU A 225 16.19 19.70 -29.93
N ILE A 226 17.44 20.10 -30.17
CA ILE A 226 18.51 20.05 -29.16
C ILE A 226 18.15 20.90 -27.94
N LYS A 227 17.58 22.10 -28.14
CA LYS A 227 17.16 22.99 -27.05
C LYS A 227 16.01 22.39 -26.23
N ASN A 228 15.05 21.73 -26.89
CA ASN A 228 13.96 21.02 -26.21
C ASN A 228 14.48 19.81 -25.42
N LEU A 229 15.40 19.04 -25.99
CA LEU A 229 16.03 17.92 -25.30
C LEU A 229 16.86 18.38 -24.10
N GLN A 230 17.58 19.50 -24.22
CA GLN A 230 18.30 20.11 -23.10
C GLN A 230 17.35 20.55 -21.97
N GLN A 231 16.18 21.12 -22.29
CA GLN A 231 15.17 21.43 -21.28
C GLN A 231 14.60 20.17 -20.61
N HIS A 232 14.37 19.09 -21.37
CA HIS A 232 13.94 17.81 -20.80
C HIS A 232 14.99 17.21 -19.87
N ILE A 233 16.27 17.23 -20.27
CA ILE A 233 17.37 16.76 -19.43
C ILE A 233 17.44 17.58 -18.13
N GLN A 234 17.24 18.90 -18.20
CA GLN A 234 17.24 19.76 -17.02
C GLN A 234 16.09 19.44 -16.06
N ARG A 235 14.86 19.25 -16.58
CA ARG A 235 13.71 18.84 -15.76
C ARG A 235 13.94 17.48 -15.10
N ASN A 236 14.46 16.51 -15.85
CA ASN A 236 14.76 15.19 -15.31
C ASN A 236 15.84 15.24 -14.21
N LYS A 237 16.82 16.14 -14.32
CA LYS A 237 17.80 16.38 -13.25
C LYS A 237 17.16 16.96 -11.98
N GLU A 238 16.27 17.94 -12.14
CA GLU A 238 15.54 18.53 -11.00
C GLU A 238 14.61 17.50 -10.33
N GLU A 239 13.99 16.61 -11.10
CA GLU A 239 13.20 15.49 -10.56
C GLU A 239 14.09 14.47 -9.85
N GLN A 240 15.25 14.14 -10.42
CA GLN A 240 16.22 13.25 -9.78
C GLN A 240 16.70 13.81 -8.43
N GLU A 241 17.04 15.10 -8.36
CA GLU A 241 17.45 15.76 -7.11
C GLU A 241 16.36 15.70 -6.04
N LYS A 242 15.09 15.93 -6.41
CA LYS A 242 13.95 15.80 -5.48
C LYS A 242 13.78 14.38 -4.97
N VAL A 243 13.92 13.38 -5.83
CA VAL A 243 13.85 11.96 -5.43
C VAL A 243 15.01 11.59 -4.51
N GLU A 244 16.21 12.09 -4.78
CA GLU A 244 17.38 11.89 -3.91
C GLU A 244 17.20 12.56 -2.53
N GLU A 245 16.56 13.73 -2.48
CA GLU A 245 16.23 14.42 -1.23
C GLU A 245 15.20 13.62 -0.42
N HIS A 246 14.11 13.16 -1.05
CA HIS A 246 13.15 12.27 -0.40
C HIS A 246 13.77 10.94 0.07
N LEU A 247 14.72 10.37 -0.68
CA LEU A 247 15.43 9.16 -0.26
C LEU A 247 16.28 9.42 1.00
N LYS A 248 16.89 10.61 1.12
CA LYS A 248 17.63 11.02 2.33
C LYS A 248 16.70 11.19 3.52
N GLU A 249 15.55 11.85 3.34
CA GLU A 249 14.54 12.02 4.39
C GLU A 249 14.01 10.66 4.89
N GLN A 250 13.70 9.75 3.96
CA GLN A 250 13.26 8.38 4.29
C GLN A 250 14.33 7.59 5.04
N LYS A 251 15.61 7.72 4.68
CA LYS A 251 16.73 7.09 5.42
C LYS A 251 16.83 7.62 6.84
N ILE A 252 16.72 8.93 7.04
CA ILE A 252 16.74 9.56 8.37
C ILE A 252 15.55 9.08 9.21
N LEU A 253 14.36 8.95 8.60
CA LEU A 253 13.18 8.44 9.28
C LEU A 253 13.36 6.96 9.68
N ASN A 254 13.88 6.12 8.79
CA ASN A 254 14.19 4.73 9.09
C ASN A 254 15.22 4.57 10.21
N GLU A 255 16.25 5.42 10.26
CA GLU A 255 17.21 5.42 11.37
C GLU A 255 16.57 5.81 12.70
N LYS A 256 15.63 6.77 12.70
CA LYS A 256 14.87 7.14 13.91
C LYS A 256 13.98 6.00 14.38
N VAL A 257 13.22 5.39 13.47
CA VAL A 257 12.36 4.23 13.78
C VAL A 257 13.21 3.04 14.25
N GLY A 258 14.38 2.81 13.65
CA GLY A 258 15.34 1.79 14.10
C GLY A 258 15.81 2.00 15.54
N LYS A 259 16.17 3.25 15.90
CA LYS A 259 16.56 3.60 17.28
C LYS A 259 15.40 3.44 18.27
N GLU A 260 14.19 3.81 17.88
CA GLU A 260 12.99 3.59 18.72
C GLU A 260 12.72 2.10 18.92
N LEU A 261 12.86 1.28 17.86
CA LEU A 261 12.73 -0.17 17.94
C LEU A 261 13.78 -0.78 18.88
N GLU A 262 15.03 -0.36 18.80
CA GLU A 262 16.10 -0.80 19.72
C GLU A 262 15.79 -0.41 21.17
N GLN A 263 15.27 0.80 21.41
CA GLN A 263 14.83 1.22 22.74
C GLN A 263 13.68 0.37 23.27
N PHE A 264 12.69 0.05 22.42
CA PHE A 264 11.60 -0.84 22.80
C PHE A 264 12.08 -2.27 23.06
N GLN A 265 13.01 -2.80 22.25
CA GLN A 265 13.62 -4.10 22.48
C GLN A 265 14.39 -4.16 23.81
N MET A 266 15.15 -3.10 24.15
CA MET A 266 15.83 -2.97 25.43
C MET A 266 14.83 -2.92 26.61
N LYS A 267 13.73 -2.18 26.46
CA LYS A 267 12.67 -2.12 27.49
C LYS A 267 11.97 -3.46 27.67
N ASN A 268 11.71 -4.18 26.57
CA ASN A 268 11.09 -5.49 26.59
C ASN A 268 12.00 -6.54 27.24
N LYS A 269 13.32 -6.49 26.97
CA LYS A 269 14.30 -7.33 27.68
C LYS A 269 14.34 -7.06 29.18
N LYS A 270 14.26 -5.79 29.61
CA LYS A 270 14.17 -5.45 31.04
C LYS A 270 12.89 -5.99 31.69
N LEU A 271 11.74 -5.83 31.03
CA LEU A 271 10.46 -6.37 31.53
C LEU A 271 10.47 -7.90 31.60
N MET A 272 11.09 -8.59 30.63
CA MET A 272 11.29 -10.04 30.69
C MET A 272 12.16 -10.44 31.90
N GLN A 273 13.26 -9.72 32.15
CA GLN A 273 14.11 -9.96 33.33
C GLN A 273 13.37 -9.71 34.65
N GLU A 274 12.59 -8.63 34.74
CA GLU A 274 11.74 -8.34 35.91
C GLU A 274 10.67 -9.43 36.12
N SER A 275 10.06 -9.92 35.03
CA SER A 275 9.10 -11.04 35.09
C SER A 275 9.76 -12.34 35.54
N GLU A 276 10.97 -12.64 35.08
CA GLU A 276 11.75 -13.80 35.53
C GLU A 276 12.10 -13.68 37.02
N GLN A 277 12.52 -12.50 37.48
CA GLN A 277 12.78 -12.23 38.90
C GLN A 277 11.52 -12.40 39.76
N HIS A 278 10.37 -11.90 39.30
CA HIS A 278 9.10 -12.10 39.99
C HIS A 278 8.68 -13.56 40.05
N ASN A 279 8.93 -14.35 39.01
CA ASN A 279 8.67 -15.79 39.00
C ASN A 279 9.55 -16.53 40.03
N VAL A 280 10.83 -16.19 40.12
CA VAL A 280 11.75 -16.75 41.15
C VAL A 280 11.27 -16.39 42.56
N MET A 281 10.88 -15.13 42.81
CA MET A 281 10.29 -14.75 44.11
C MET A 281 8.99 -15.51 44.42
N LEU A 282 8.16 -15.78 43.41
CA LEU A 282 6.94 -16.57 43.57
C LEU A 282 7.25 -18.02 43.95
N GLU A 283 8.27 -18.62 43.35
CA GLU A 283 8.76 -19.96 43.71
C GLU A 283 9.31 -20.01 45.15
N GLU A 284 10.06 -19.00 45.57
CA GLU A 284 10.56 -18.86 46.96
C GLU A 284 9.40 -18.76 47.95
N VAL A 285 8.41 -17.90 47.69
CA VAL A 285 7.22 -17.77 48.55
C VAL A 285 6.40 -19.07 48.57
N MET A 286 6.32 -19.80 47.46
CA MET A 286 5.66 -21.10 47.42
C MET A 286 6.39 -22.15 48.27
N GLN A 287 7.73 -22.17 48.25
CA GLN A 287 8.53 -23.02 49.12
C GLN A 287 8.34 -22.65 50.59
N ASP A 288 8.31 -21.36 50.93
CA ASP A 288 8.04 -20.88 52.29
C ASP A 288 6.65 -21.30 52.78
N ILE A 289 5.62 -21.19 51.94
CA ILE A 289 4.27 -21.65 52.26
C ILE A 289 4.26 -23.16 52.51
N GLN A 290 4.95 -23.94 51.68
CA GLN A 290 5.07 -25.39 51.86
C GLN A 290 5.76 -25.73 53.19
N GLN A 291 6.87 -25.05 53.51
CA GLN A 291 7.59 -25.22 54.77
C GLN A 291 6.71 -24.85 55.99
N LYS A 292 5.99 -23.73 55.94
CA LYS A 292 5.08 -23.31 57.00
C LYS A 292 3.88 -24.26 57.17
N THR A 293 3.35 -24.82 56.09
CA THR A 293 2.32 -25.88 56.20
C THR A 293 2.85 -27.18 56.80
N ALA A 294 4.13 -27.54 56.56
CA ALA A 294 4.76 -28.68 57.20
C ALA A 294 4.98 -28.44 58.71
N GLU A 295 5.41 -27.24 59.10
CA GLU A 295 5.53 -26.82 60.50
C GLU A 295 4.17 -26.83 61.22
N LEU A 296 3.10 -26.33 60.57
CA LEU A 296 1.75 -26.37 61.12
C LEU A 296 1.26 -27.80 61.34
N LYS A 297 1.51 -28.72 60.40
CA LYS A 297 1.19 -30.14 60.58
C LYS A 297 1.97 -30.77 61.73
N ALA A 298 3.25 -30.42 61.90
CA ALA A 298 4.04 -30.88 63.04
C ALA A 298 3.47 -30.36 64.37
N LYS A 299 3.06 -29.09 64.43
CA LYS A 299 2.41 -28.49 65.61
C LYS A 299 1.02 -29.07 65.88
N GLU A 300 0.23 -29.36 64.85
CA GLU A 300 -1.04 -30.08 64.99
C GLU A 300 -0.81 -31.48 65.56
N ASN A 301 0.21 -32.19 65.11
CA ASN A 301 0.57 -33.50 65.66
C ASN A 301 1.01 -33.39 67.13
N GLU A 302 1.83 -32.40 67.50
CA GLU A 302 2.16 -32.13 68.91
C GLU A 302 0.91 -31.84 69.75
N VAL A 303 -0.03 -31.05 69.23
CA VAL A 303 -1.31 -30.76 69.91
C VAL A 303 -2.13 -32.03 70.08
N THR A 304 -2.19 -32.92 69.09
CA THR A 304 -2.89 -34.22 69.23
C THR A 304 -2.21 -35.13 70.26
N GLN A 305 -0.88 -35.07 70.37
CA GLN A 305 -0.10 -35.81 71.36
C GLN A 305 -0.35 -35.28 72.79
N MET A 306 -0.41 -33.95 72.95
CA MET A 306 -0.81 -33.30 74.20
C MET A 306 -2.27 -33.61 74.57
N HIS A 307 -3.19 -33.72 73.60
CA HIS A 307 -4.56 -34.16 73.86
C HIS A 307 -4.63 -35.62 74.35
N LEU A 308 -3.78 -36.50 73.83
CA LEU A 308 -3.64 -37.87 74.30
C LEU A 308 -3.05 -37.94 75.72
N GLU A 309 -2.12 -37.05 76.07
CA GLU A 309 -1.58 -36.93 77.43
C GLU A 309 -2.62 -36.36 78.41
N ILE A 310 -3.40 -35.36 78.00
CA ILE A 310 -4.53 -34.83 78.78
C ILE A 310 -5.58 -35.90 79.03
N SER A 311 -5.85 -36.78 78.05
CA SER A 311 -6.74 -37.94 78.22
C SER A 311 -6.19 -38.95 79.25
N LYS A 312 -4.87 -39.19 79.27
CA LYS A 312 -4.22 -40.04 80.27
C LYS A 312 -4.25 -39.40 81.67
N LEU A 313 -3.99 -38.10 81.79
CA LEU A 313 -4.06 -37.37 83.06
C LEU A 313 -5.48 -37.30 83.63
N ASN A 314 -6.50 -37.18 82.77
CA ASN A 314 -7.90 -37.22 83.20
C ASN A 314 -8.29 -38.60 83.77
N LYS A 315 -7.77 -39.71 83.21
CA LYS A 315 -7.94 -41.05 83.80
C LYS A 315 -7.27 -41.18 85.16
N VAL A 316 -6.10 -40.55 85.37
CA VAL A 316 -5.43 -40.52 86.68
C VAL A 316 -6.21 -39.66 87.68
N ARG A 317 -6.81 -38.54 87.23
CA ARG A 317 -7.67 -37.68 88.06
C ARG A 317 -8.92 -38.42 88.56
N GLU A 318 -9.56 -39.23 87.71
CA GLU A 318 -10.73 -40.05 88.08
C GLU A 318 -10.39 -41.10 89.17
N VAL A 319 -9.20 -41.70 89.09
CA VAL A 319 -8.72 -42.66 90.11
C VAL A 319 -8.38 -41.97 91.43
N LEU A 320 -7.85 -40.74 91.41
CA LEU A 320 -7.58 -39.96 92.63
C LEU A 320 -8.88 -39.42 93.29
N GLN A 321 -9.89 -39.08 92.49
CA GLN A 321 -11.19 -38.63 92.97
C GLN A 321 -11.99 -39.75 93.65
N SER A 322 -11.77 -41.01 93.25
CA SER A 322 -12.27 -42.20 93.94
C SER A 322 -11.63 -42.44 95.31
N LYS A 323 -10.40 -41.98 95.56
CA LYS A 323 -9.70 -42.15 96.84
C LYS A 323 -10.00 -41.06 97.87
N LEU A 324 -10.44 -39.87 97.42
CA LEU A 324 -10.85 -38.76 98.30
C LEU A 324 -12.18 -39.05 99.03
N ARG A 325 -13.10 -39.79 98.39
CA ARG A 325 -14.41 -40.16 98.95
C ARG A 325 -14.34 -41.09 100.18
N VAL A 326 -13.25 -41.84 100.36
CA VAL A 326 -13.07 -42.77 101.48
C VAL A 326 -12.52 -42.05 102.72
N ALA A 327 -11.88 -40.88 102.56
CA ALA A 327 -11.34 -40.09 103.66
C ALA A 327 -12.41 -39.19 104.33
N GLU A 328 -13.53 -38.92 103.66
CA GLU A 328 -14.61 -38.07 104.17
C GLU A 328 -15.56 -38.80 105.15
N GLU A 329 -15.51 -40.14 105.20
CA GLU A 329 -16.30 -40.98 106.12
C GLU A 329 -15.81 -40.93 107.58
N GLN A 330 -14.63 -40.37 107.86
CA GLN A 330 -14.08 -40.25 109.23
C GLN A 330 -14.45 -38.94 109.96
N LYS A 331 -15.35 -38.11 109.40
CA LYS A 331 -15.80 -36.83 110.00
C LYS A 331 -17.20 -36.93 110.64
N VAL A 332 -17.54 -38.08 111.21
CA VAL A 332 -18.88 -38.38 111.78
C VAL A 332 -19.06 -37.83 113.22
N ASP A 333 -17.97 -37.51 113.92
CA ASP A 333 -18.05 -37.13 115.34
C ASP A 333 -18.40 -35.66 115.62
N ALA A 334 -18.52 -34.81 114.59
CA ALA A 334 -18.97 -33.41 114.74
C ALA A 334 -20.52 -33.24 114.65
N GLY A 335 -21.27 -34.31 114.90
CA GLY A 335 -22.70 -34.44 114.61
C GLY A 335 -23.68 -33.79 115.59
N HIS A 336 -23.24 -33.16 116.68
CA HIS A 336 -24.15 -32.71 117.76
C HIS A 336 -24.54 -31.22 117.75
N GLU A 337 -23.85 -30.35 117.01
CA GLU A 337 -24.28 -28.94 116.82
C GLU A 337 -25.21 -28.75 115.60
N ARG A 338 -25.46 -29.82 114.83
CA ARG A 338 -26.25 -29.80 113.58
C ARG A 338 -27.77 -29.67 113.78
N ASN A 339 -28.30 -29.98 114.96
CA ASN A 339 -29.76 -30.14 115.12
C ASN A 339 -30.54 -28.82 115.28
N THR A 340 -29.90 -27.70 115.61
CA THR A 340 -30.56 -26.40 115.74
C THR A 340 -30.65 -25.62 114.42
N LEU A 341 -29.77 -25.89 113.45
CA LEU A 341 -29.78 -25.26 112.12
C LEU A 341 -30.66 -26.00 111.09
N LYS A 342 -31.13 -27.21 111.40
CA LYS A 342 -31.92 -28.08 110.52
C LYS A 342 -33.31 -27.51 110.14
N ASN A 343 -33.87 -26.62 110.96
CA ASN A 343 -35.20 -26.03 110.72
C ASN A 343 -35.18 -24.77 109.84
N LYS A 344 -34.03 -24.15 109.59
CA LYS A 344 -33.88 -23.01 108.67
C LYS A 344 -33.45 -23.41 107.25
N ILE A 345 -32.92 -24.63 107.07
CA ILE A 345 -32.39 -25.12 105.79
C ILE A 345 -33.48 -25.66 104.85
N SER A 346 -34.57 -26.27 105.35
CA SER A 346 -35.62 -26.84 104.48
C SER A 346 -36.42 -25.82 103.65
N GLY A 347 -36.42 -24.54 104.06
CA GLY A 347 -37.02 -23.44 103.30
C GLY A 347 -36.14 -22.97 102.14
N LEU A 348 -34.83 -22.84 102.39
CA LEU A 348 -33.86 -22.37 101.39
C LEU A 348 -33.49 -23.45 100.36
N GLU A 349 -33.61 -24.75 100.70
CA GLU A 349 -33.41 -25.86 99.76
C GLU A 349 -34.46 -25.90 98.63
N LYS A 350 -35.71 -25.46 98.88
CA LYS A 350 -36.76 -25.39 97.85
C LYS A 350 -36.60 -24.19 96.91
N GLU A 351 -36.10 -23.06 97.41
CA GLU A 351 -35.82 -21.87 96.60
C GLU A 351 -34.56 -22.05 95.74
N LEU A 352 -33.55 -22.75 96.25
CA LEU A 352 -32.31 -23.07 95.50
C LEU A 352 -32.54 -24.06 94.36
N GLU A 353 -33.41 -25.06 94.53
CA GLU A 353 -33.73 -26.05 93.49
C GLU A 353 -34.57 -25.44 92.36
N ALA A 354 -35.45 -24.49 92.67
CA ALA A 354 -36.19 -23.70 91.69
C ALA A 354 -35.27 -22.75 90.91
N ALA A 355 -34.35 -22.07 91.60
CA ALA A 355 -33.36 -21.19 90.96
C ALA A 355 -32.35 -21.95 90.08
N LYS A 356 -31.94 -23.18 90.45
CA LYS A 356 -31.09 -24.04 89.62
C LYS A 356 -31.79 -24.53 88.35
N LYS A 357 -33.07 -24.92 88.44
CA LYS A 357 -33.87 -25.29 87.26
C LYS A 357 -34.10 -24.11 86.33
N GLN A 358 -34.34 -22.91 86.88
CA GLN A 358 -34.45 -21.68 86.09
C GLN A 358 -33.11 -21.32 85.41
N ALA A 359 -31.99 -21.43 86.12
CA ALA A 359 -30.66 -21.17 85.57
C ALA A 359 -30.25 -22.18 84.48
N GLU A 360 -30.66 -23.45 84.56
CA GLU A 360 -30.45 -24.42 83.48
C GLU A 360 -31.30 -24.12 82.23
N ILE A 361 -32.54 -23.64 82.41
CA ILE A 361 -33.42 -23.22 81.31
C ILE A 361 -32.85 -21.97 80.65
N ASP A 362 -32.45 -20.97 81.43
CA ASP A 362 -31.87 -19.73 80.92
C ASP A 362 -30.52 -19.99 80.23
N LYS A 363 -29.70 -20.93 80.72
CA LYS A 363 -28.46 -21.34 80.05
C LYS A 363 -28.74 -22.02 78.70
N ARG A 364 -29.76 -22.88 78.59
CA ARG A 364 -30.17 -23.48 77.32
C ARG A 364 -30.71 -22.43 76.35
N ALA A 365 -31.49 -21.47 76.83
CA ALA A 365 -31.99 -20.36 76.02
C ALA A 365 -30.85 -19.44 75.53
N ILE A 366 -29.86 -19.15 76.38
CA ILE A 366 -28.67 -18.39 76.00
C ILE A 366 -27.83 -19.16 74.97
N ASP A 367 -27.64 -20.47 75.14
CA ASP A 367 -26.92 -21.31 74.18
C ASP A 367 -27.64 -21.41 72.82
N GLU A 368 -28.97 -21.46 72.83
CA GLU A 368 -29.79 -21.41 71.61
C GLU A 368 -29.72 -20.04 70.92
N LEU A 369 -29.84 -18.93 71.66
CA LEU A 369 -29.70 -17.58 71.12
C LEU A 369 -28.26 -17.32 70.61
N MET A 370 -27.23 -17.90 71.24
CA MET A 370 -25.85 -17.84 70.76
C MET A 370 -25.65 -18.66 69.47
N ARG A 371 -26.32 -19.81 69.33
CA ARG A 371 -26.33 -20.58 68.08
C ARG A 371 -27.08 -19.86 66.97
N GLU A 372 -28.20 -19.21 67.28
CA GLU A 372 -28.93 -18.39 66.30
C GLU A 372 -28.13 -17.17 65.88
N ARG A 373 -27.51 -16.44 66.83
CA ARG A 373 -26.62 -15.31 66.54
C ARG A 373 -25.42 -15.73 65.69
N THR A 374 -24.80 -16.87 65.98
CA THR A 374 -23.66 -17.36 65.18
C THR A 374 -24.07 -17.83 63.78
N MET A 375 -25.26 -18.43 63.63
CA MET A 375 -25.83 -18.77 62.32
C MET A 375 -26.21 -17.52 61.52
N LEU A 376 -26.87 -16.54 62.14
CA LEU A 376 -27.19 -15.25 61.53
C LEU A 376 -25.93 -14.49 61.12
N ASN A 377 -24.90 -14.47 61.96
CA ASN A 377 -23.62 -13.82 61.63
C ASN A 377 -22.90 -14.54 60.47
N LYS A 378 -22.91 -15.88 60.44
CA LYS A 378 -22.39 -16.66 59.30
C LYS A 378 -23.16 -16.36 58.01
N ASN A 379 -24.49 -16.24 58.08
CA ASN A 379 -25.32 -15.90 56.92
C ASN A 379 -25.10 -14.46 56.46
N LEU A 380 -24.90 -13.52 57.39
CA LEU A 380 -24.57 -12.13 57.09
C LEU A 380 -23.20 -12.03 56.40
N VAL A 381 -22.18 -12.73 56.88
CA VAL A 381 -20.83 -12.77 56.25
C VAL A 381 -20.88 -13.43 54.86
N LYS A 382 -21.70 -14.48 54.70
CA LYS A 382 -21.91 -15.10 53.37
C LYS A 382 -22.64 -14.16 52.41
N ALA A 383 -23.65 -13.44 52.90
CA ALA A 383 -24.35 -12.45 52.09
C ALA A 383 -23.43 -11.30 51.71
N THR A 384 -22.70 -10.70 52.65
CA THR A 384 -21.77 -9.59 52.37
C THR A 384 -20.63 -10.00 51.43
N SER A 385 -20.07 -11.20 51.58
CA SER A 385 -19.05 -11.71 50.64
C SER A 385 -19.62 -11.98 49.25
N ALA A 386 -20.87 -12.45 49.12
CA ALA A 386 -21.54 -12.58 47.84
C ALA A 386 -21.81 -11.20 47.19
N THR A 387 -22.27 -10.21 47.96
CA THR A 387 -22.48 -8.84 47.46
C THR A 387 -21.16 -8.20 47.04
N GLN A 388 -20.08 -8.42 47.79
CA GLN A 388 -18.75 -7.90 47.44
C GLN A 388 -18.21 -8.53 46.14
N LYS A 389 -18.44 -9.84 45.92
CA LYS A 389 -18.12 -10.49 44.64
C LYS A 389 -18.91 -9.87 43.49
N GLN A 390 -20.20 -9.59 43.69
CA GLN A 390 -21.05 -8.96 42.69
C GLN A 390 -20.58 -7.53 42.36
N ILE A 391 -20.18 -6.74 43.37
CA ILE A 391 -19.63 -5.39 43.19
C ILE A 391 -18.31 -5.43 42.41
N ASN A 392 -17.41 -6.36 42.74
CA ASN A 392 -16.15 -6.52 42.02
C ASN A 392 -16.39 -6.94 40.56
N LEU A 393 -17.38 -7.80 40.30
CA LEU A 393 -17.78 -8.18 38.95
C LEU A 393 -18.34 -6.99 38.15
N LEU A 394 -19.16 -6.15 38.79
CA LEU A 394 -19.69 -4.93 38.16
C LEU A 394 -18.59 -3.94 37.81
N LYS A 395 -17.61 -3.73 38.69
CA LYS A 395 -16.43 -2.89 38.41
C LYS A 395 -15.61 -3.42 37.24
N LEU A 396 -15.42 -4.75 37.18
CA LEU A 396 -14.74 -5.38 36.05
C LEU A 396 -15.52 -5.15 34.75
N HIS A 397 -16.85 -5.32 34.77
CA HIS A 397 -17.70 -5.05 33.61
C HIS A 397 -17.67 -3.58 33.18
N GLU A 398 -17.69 -2.63 34.11
CA GLU A 398 -17.53 -1.20 33.80
C GLU A 398 -16.17 -0.89 33.17
N GLN A 399 -15.08 -1.50 33.66
CA GLN A 399 -13.76 -1.36 33.07
C GLN A 399 -13.72 -1.93 31.65
N THR A 400 -14.28 -3.12 31.44
CA THR A 400 -14.36 -3.72 30.09
C THR A 400 -15.23 -2.90 29.15
N LYS A 401 -16.31 -2.30 29.65
CA LYS A 401 -17.16 -1.41 28.86
C LYS A 401 -16.40 -0.16 28.41
N LYS A 402 -15.63 0.47 29.31
CA LYS A 402 -14.79 1.63 28.96
C LYS A 402 -13.74 1.27 27.91
N ASN A 403 -13.06 0.13 28.06
CA ASN A 403 -12.07 -0.32 27.08
C ASN A 403 -12.72 -0.55 25.70
N LEU A 404 -13.91 -1.18 25.67
CA LEU A 404 -14.66 -1.39 24.43
C LEU A 404 -15.15 -0.06 23.81
N GLU A 405 -15.55 0.91 24.63
CA GLU A 405 -15.93 2.25 24.16
C GLU A 405 -14.73 2.99 23.54
N GLU A 406 -13.54 2.88 24.13
CA GLU A 406 -12.29 3.41 23.57
C GLU A 406 -11.90 2.70 22.27
N GLU A 407 -12.01 1.37 22.21
CA GLU A 407 -11.76 0.60 20.98
C GLU A 407 -12.73 1.00 19.86
N ILE A 408 -14.03 1.16 20.16
CA ILE A 408 -15.02 1.64 19.19
C ILE A 408 -14.68 3.04 18.69
N GLN A 409 -14.20 3.93 19.57
CA GLN A 409 -13.77 5.27 19.17
C GLN A 409 -12.54 5.23 18.27
N ASN A 410 -11.54 4.42 18.60
CA ASN A 410 -10.36 4.21 17.77
C ASN A 410 -10.73 3.65 16.38
N TYR A 411 -11.66 2.69 16.31
CA TYR A 411 -12.16 2.18 15.02
C TYR A 411 -12.92 3.23 14.21
N LYS A 412 -13.66 4.14 14.85
CA LYS A 412 -14.31 5.27 14.16
C LYS A 412 -13.28 6.23 13.57
N ASP A 413 -12.25 6.56 14.33
CA ASP A 413 -11.18 7.47 13.89
C ASP A 413 -10.40 6.85 12.72
N GLU A 414 -10.11 5.54 12.79
CA GLU A 414 -9.42 4.82 11.73
C GLU A 414 -10.29 4.70 10.46
N ALA A 415 -11.60 4.44 10.60
CA ALA A 415 -12.53 4.46 9.48
C ALA A 415 -12.60 5.86 8.83
N GLN A 416 -12.49 6.93 9.60
CA GLN A 416 -12.46 8.29 9.08
C GLN A 416 -11.16 8.60 8.32
N LYS A 417 -10.00 8.11 8.81
CA LYS A 417 -8.73 8.18 8.07
C LYS A 417 -8.79 7.41 6.76
N GLN A 418 -9.30 6.18 6.79
CA GLN A 418 -9.46 5.35 5.59
C GLN A 418 -10.37 6.03 4.55
N ARG A 419 -11.47 6.68 4.96
CA ARG A 419 -12.30 7.47 4.04
C ARG A 419 -11.55 8.63 3.39
N LYS A 420 -10.68 9.33 4.12
CA LYS A 420 -9.84 10.40 3.55
C LYS A 420 -8.84 9.86 2.53
N ILE A 421 -8.23 8.70 2.82
CA ILE A 421 -7.31 8.01 1.91
C ILE A 421 -8.05 7.58 0.63
N ILE A 422 -9.24 6.97 0.76
CA ILE A 422 -10.07 6.58 -0.39
C ILE A 422 -10.39 7.80 -1.27
N TYR A 423 -10.83 8.91 -0.66
CA TYR A 423 -11.13 10.13 -1.42
C TYR A 423 -9.90 10.68 -2.16
N GLN A 424 -8.72 10.63 -1.54
CA GLN A 424 -7.47 11.05 -2.18
C GLN A 424 -7.10 10.12 -3.35
N LEU A 425 -7.20 8.80 -3.17
CA LEU A 425 -6.96 7.82 -4.23
C LEU A 425 -7.96 7.95 -5.39
N GLU A 426 -9.23 8.26 -5.11
CA GLU A 426 -10.25 8.54 -6.12
C GLU A 426 -9.88 9.79 -6.93
N LYS A 427 -9.40 10.85 -6.27
CA LYS A 427 -8.95 12.07 -6.93
C LYS A 427 -7.72 11.82 -7.83
N GLU A 428 -6.78 11.01 -7.35
CA GLU A 428 -5.60 10.61 -8.13
C GLU A 428 -5.99 9.73 -9.33
N ARG A 429 -6.90 8.77 -9.15
CA ARG A 429 -7.47 7.97 -10.24
C ARG A 429 -8.10 8.87 -11.31
N ASP A 430 -8.91 9.84 -10.90
CA ASP A 430 -9.55 10.76 -11.85
C ASP A 430 -8.52 11.65 -12.56
N GLY A 431 -7.46 12.05 -11.87
CA GLY A 431 -6.28 12.70 -12.47
C GLY A 431 -5.63 11.84 -13.57
N PHE A 432 -5.32 10.58 -13.27
CA PHE A 432 -4.74 9.66 -14.25
C PHE A 432 -5.68 9.35 -15.43
N ILE A 433 -6.99 9.28 -15.21
CA ILE A 433 -7.99 9.12 -16.28
C ILE A 433 -7.92 10.31 -17.24
N ASN A 434 -7.87 11.54 -16.72
CA ASN A 434 -7.77 12.74 -17.54
C ASN A 434 -6.44 12.77 -18.32
N GLU A 435 -5.33 12.46 -17.65
CA GLU A 435 -4.00 12.43 -18.29
C GLU A 435 -3.92 11.34 -19.38
N THR A 436 -4.54 10.18 -19.15
CA THR A 436 -4.66 9.11 -20.14
C THR A 436 -5.52 9.54 -21.33
N ASN A 437 -6.60 10.29 -21.09
CA ASN A 437 -7.45 10.81 -22.16
C ASN A 437 -6.71 11.87 -22.99
N ASP A 438 -5.96 12.77 -22.37
CA ASP A 438 -5.12 13.76 -23.05
C ASP A 438 -4.04 13.08 -23.90
N LEU A 439 -3.36 12.06 -23.37
CA LEU A 439 -2.38 11.27 -24.10
C LEU A 439 -3.01 10.52 -25.28
N LYS A 440 -4.19 9.91 -25.10
CA LYS A 440 -4.93 9.27 -26.20
C LYS A 440 -5.28 10.27 -27.29
N GLN A 441 -5.71 11.49 -26.92
CA GLN A 441 -6.04 12.52 -27.89
C GLN A 441 -4.80 12.98 -28.67
N LYS A 442 -3.64 13.10 -28.01
CA LYS A 442 -2.34 13.36 -28.67
C LYS A 442 -1.92 12.23 -29.61
N VAL A 443 -2.11 10.97 -29.23
CA VAL A 443 -1.82 9.82 -30.11
C VAL A 443 -2.68 9.88 -31.37
N VAL A 444 -3.98 10.16 -31.25
CA VAL A 444 -4.88 10.32 -32.40
C VAL A 444 -4.44 11.48 -33.29
N GLN A 445 -3.97 12.59 -32.71
CA GLN A 445 -3.44 13.71 -33.46
C GLN A 445 -2.17 13.31 -34.25
N HIS A 446 -1.22 12.65 -33.59
CA HIS A 446 0.01 12.17 -34.24
C HIS A 446 -0.24 11.14 -35.34
N LEU A 447 -1.25 10.27 -35.18
CA LEU A 447 -1.65 9.34 -36.24
C LEU A 447 -2.14 10.10 -37.49
N LYS A 448 -2.91 11.18 -37.32
CA LYS A 448 -3.32 12.04 -38.44
C LYS A 448 -2.13 12.75 -39.08
N ASP A 449 -1.17 13.21 -38.29
CA ASP A 449 0.04 13.85 -38.82
C ASP A 449 0.88 12.85 -39.64
N ILE A 450 0.98 11.59 -39.19
CA ILE A 450 1.64 10.51 -39.93
C ILE A 450 0.92 10.24 -41.26
N GLU A 451 -0.42 10.14 -41.26
CA GLU A 451 -1.20 9.98 -42.52
C GLU A 451 -0.92 11.10 -43.52
N ILE A 452 -0.81 12.36 -43.05
CA ILE A 452 -0.47 13.50 -43.91
C ILE A 452 0.96 13.36 -44.46
N GLN A 453 1.92 12.94 -43.64
CA GLN A 453 3.30 12.72 -44.08
C GLN A 453 3.40 11.56 -45.07
N GLU A 454 2.66 10.46 -44.87
CA GLU A 454 2.61 9.35 -45.82
C GLU A 454 2.05 9.77 -47.18
N MET A 455 1.02 10.62 -47.20
CA MET A 455 0.50 11.23 -48.43
C MET A 455 1.55 12.10 -49.13
N GLN A 456 2.32 12.90 -48.39
CA GLN A 456 3.42 13.69 -48.97
C GLN A 456 4.53 12.81 -49.54
N ILE A 457 4.91 11.73 -48.83
CA ILE A 457 5.90 10.76 -49.31
C ILE A 457 5.42 10.09 -50.60
N TYR A 458 4.14 9.75 -50.69
CA TYR A 458 3.54 9.20 -51.90
C TYR A 458 3.65 10.17 -53.08
N ASP A 459 3.31 11.46 -52.88
CA ASP A 459 3.45 12.49 -53.91
C ASP A 459 4.90 12.70 -54.36
N TYR A 460 5.86 12.66 -53.43
CA TYR A 460 7.27 12.75 -53.77
C TYR A 460 7.78 11.52 -54.53
N LYS A 461 7.35 10.31 -54.16
CA LYS A 461 7.68 9.08 -54.90
C LYS A 461 7.19 9.16 -56.35
N LYS A 462 5.97 9.64 -56.56
CA LYS A 462 5.42 9.86 -57.91
C LYS A 462 6.24 10.86 -58.72
N LYS A 463 6.66 11.99 -58.12
CA LYS A 463 7.56 12.96 -58.77
C LYS A 463 8.93 12.37 -59.12
N ILE A 464 9.46 11.49 -58.27
CA ILE A 464 10.72 10.79 -58.54
C ILE A 464 10.57 9.88 -59.76
N GLU A 465 9.49 9.09 -59.85
CA GLU A 465 9.22 8.24 -61.02
C GLU A 465 9.05 9.06 -62.32
N GLU A 466 8.34 10.18 -62.27
CA GLU A 466 8.20 11.12 -63.38
C GLU A 466 9.56 11.72 -63.80
N SER A 467 10.45 11.97 -62.84
CA SER A 467 11.80 12.48 -63.14
C SER A 467 12.71 11.39 -63.74
N ALA A 468 12.59 10.15 -63.27
CA ALA A 468 13.35 9.00 -63.74
C ALA A 468 12.95 8.61 -65.19
N THR A 469 11.66 8.66 -65.51
CA THR A 469 11.18 8.46 -66.89
C THR A 469 11.69 9.53 -67.85
N LYS A 470 11.72 10.81 -67.43
CA LYS A 470 12.33 11.90 -68.20
C LYS A 470 13.83 11.73 -68.41
N LEU A 471 14.57 11.30 -67.39
CA LEU A 471 16.00 11.00 -67.51
C LEU A 471 16.25 9.89 -68.54
N LYS A 472 15.44 8.82 -68.49
CA LYS A 472 15.54 7.69 -69.42
C LYS A 472 15.24 8.10 -70.87
N GLN A 473 14.27 8.99 -71.08
CA GLN A 473 14.02 9.60 -72.40
C GLN A 473 15.22 10.42 -72.89
N GLN A 474 15.85 11.22 -72.02
CA GLN A 474 17.04 12.00 -72.39
C GLN A 474 18.27 11.12 -72.68
N GLN A 475 18.45 10.02 -71.95
CA GLN A 475 19.50 9.04 -72.22
C GLN A 475 19.31 8.40 -73.60
N ASN A 476 18.09 7.99 -73.94
CA ASN A 476 17.79 7.47 -75.28
C ASN A 476 18.11 8.50 -76.37
N CYS A 477 17.70 9.76 -76.20
CA CYS A 477 18.01 10.83 -77.17
C CYS A 477 19.52 11.03 -77.37
N TYR A 478 20.29 10.99 -76.27
CA TYR A 478 21.75 11.09 -76.32
C TYR A 478 22.40 9.90 -77.02
N GLU A 479 21.91 8.68 -76.80
CA GLU A 479 22.36 7.49 -77.50
C GLU A 479 22.10 7.58 -79.01
N THR A 480 20.92 8.03 -79.43
CA THR A 480 20.63 8.32 -80.85
C THR A 480 21.59 9.35 -81.44
N ALA A 481 21.79 10.50 -80.78
CA ALA A 481 22.72 11.53 -81.25
C ALA A 481 24.18 11.02 -81.33
N ARG A 482 24.58 10.14 -80.40
CA ARG A 482 25.90 9.48 -80.43
C ARG A 482 26.02 8.52 -81.61
N THR A 483 24.97 7.75 -81.92
CA THR A 483 24.95 6.86 -83.09
C THR A 483 25.01 7.64 -84.41
N GLU A 484 24.27 8.75 -84.51
CA GLU A 484 24.30 9.65 -85.68
C GLU A 484 25.67 10.30 -85.85
N ARG A 485 26.28 10.82 -84.77
CA ARG A 485 27.64 11.37 -84.80
C ARG A 485 28.66 10.34 -85.28
N ASN A 486 28.57 9.10 -84.81
CA ASN A 486 29.47 8.02 -85.21
C ASN A 486 29.29 7.65 -86.69
N LEU A 487 28.06 7.71 -87.22
CA LEU A 487 27.76 7.49 -88.64
C LEU A 487 28.38 8.60 -89.51
N TYR A 488 28.20 9.87 -89.14
CA TYR A 488 28.78 11.00 -89.89
C TYR A 488 30.31 11.04 -89.80
N SER A 489 30.87 10.63 -88.66
CA SER A 489 32.32 10.48 -88.50
C SER A 489 32.90 9.42 -89.44
N LYS A 490 32.18 8.32 -89.69
CA LYS A 490 32.62 7.27 -90.62
C LYS A 490 32.62 7.75 -92.07
N ASN A 491 31.55 8.45 -92.48
CA ASN A 491 31.42 9.01 -93.84
C ASN A 491 32.49 10.10 -94.13
N LEU A 492 32.91 10.85 -93.11
CA LEU A 492 33.97 11.86 -93.24
C LEU A 492 35.36 11.23 -93.42
N ILE A 493 35.60 10.04 -92.85
CA ILE A 493 36.86 9.32 -92.95
C ILE A 493 37.00 8.71 -94.36
N GLU A 494 35.94 8.08 -94.87
CA GLU A 494 35.93 7.48 -96.22
C GLU A 494 36.17 8.53 -97.33
N ALA A 495 35.64 9.74 -97.19
CA ALA A 495 35.91 10.85 -98.12
C ALA A 495 37.32 11.48 -97.98
N LYS A 496 37.98 11.29 -96.84
CA LYS A 496 39.35 11.78 -96.59
C LYS A 496 40.43 10.81 -97.09
N ASP A 497 40.14 9.51 -97.14
CA ASP A 497 41.08 8.49 -97.57
C ASP A 497 41.35 8.53 -99.10
N GLU A 498 40.37 8.92 -99.93
CA GLU A 498 40.54 9.09 -101.38
C GLU A 498 41.41 10.30 -101.77
N LEU A 499 41.39 11.36 -100.94
CA LEU A 499 42.20 12.57 -101.18
C LEU A 499 43.67 12.39 -100.72
N ALA A 500 43.94 11.39 -99.87
CA ALA A 500 45.23 11.18 -99.21
C ALA A 500 46.22 10.32 -100.03
N GLU A 501 45.77 9.53 -101.00
CA GLU A 501 46.66 8.71 -101.86
C GLU A 501 47.54 9.55 -102.80
N VAL A 502 47.04 10.67 -103.34
CA VAL A 502 47.76 11.49 -104.32
C VAL A 502 48.84 12.38 -103.67
N LYS A 503 48.69 12.74 -102.39
CA LYS A 503 49.63 13.62 -101.67
C LYS A 503 50.73 12.88 -100.88
N LYS A 504 50.60 11.56 -100.65
CA LYS A 504 51.50 10.76 -99.80
C LYS A 504 52.86 10.40 -100.41
N LYS A 505 53.09 10.53 -101.71
CA LYS A 505 54.36 10.12 -102.36
C LYS A 505 55.51 11.14 -102.29
N LEU A 506 55.24 12.43 -102.01
CA LEU A 506 56.28 13.48 -102.11
C LEU A 506 56.74 14.09 -100.77
N LYS A 507 55.96 13.96 -99.68
CA LYS A 507 56.24 14.60 -98.38
C LYS A 507 56.70 13.65 -97.25
N ALA A 508 56.70 12.34 -97.48
CA ALA A 508 57.03 11.32 -96.47
C ALA A 508 58.51 11.26 -96.08
N ALA A 509 59.43 11.75 -96.93
CA ALA A 509 60.87 11.60 -96.70
C ALA A 509 61.50 12.69 -95.81
N THR A 510 60.84 13.84 -95.61
CA THR A 510 61.46 14.99 -94.94
C THR A 510 60.88 15.31 -93.55
N ASN A 511 59.69 14.83 -93.21
CA ASN A 511 59.02 15.13 -91.93
C ASN A 511 59.19 14.05 -90.85
N GLN A 512 59.73 12.87 -91.17
CA GLN A 512 59.90 11.77 -90.20
C GLN A 512 60.96 12.04 -89.11
N VAL A 513 61.90 12.96 -89.36
CA VAL A 513 62.98 13.25 -88.40
C VAL A 513 62.52 14.24 -87.32
N HIS A 514 61.67 15.21 -87.68
CA HIS A 514 61.29 16.31 -86.76
C HIS A 514 60.15 15.94 -85.79
N GLN A 515 59.31 14.96 -86.13
CA GLN A 515 58.20 14.49 -85.27
C GLN A 515 58.66 13.57 -84.13
N LEU A 516 59.79 12.86 -84.28
CA LEU A 516 60.27 11.93 -83.26
C LEU A 516 60.92 12.63 -82.04
N GLU A 517 61.37 13.88 -82.20
CA GLU A 517 61.97 14.66 -81.10
C GLU A 517 60.89 15.32 -80.20
N GLU A 518 59.75 15.74 -80.77
CA GLU A 518 58.62 16.33 -80.03
C GLU A 518 57.80 15.26 -79.27
N GLU A 519 57.60 14.07 -79.86
CA GLU A 519 56.87 12.97 -79.22
C GLU A 519 57.58 12.38 -77.98
N ILE A 520 58.91 12.53 -77.87
CA ILE A 520 59.67 12.09 -76.69
C ILE A 520 59.45 13.06 -75.53
N ALA A 521 59.45 14.38 -75.79
CA ALA A 521 59.22 15.40 -74.76
C ALA A 521 57.80 15.34 -74.16
N ASP A 522 56.77 15.17 -74.99
CA ASP A 522 55.38 15.06 -74.52
C ASP A 522 55.14 13.77 -73.72
N LYS A 523 55.81 12.67 -74.07
CA LYS A 523 55.71 11.40 -73.31
C LYS A 523 56.44 11.46 -71.97
N GLU A 524 57.55 12.20 -71.86
CA GLU A 524 58.23 12.42 -70.57
C GLU A 524 57.38 13.27 -69.61
N ALA A 525 56.70 14.31 -70.12
CA ALA A 525 55.79 15.13 -69.34
C ALA A 525 54.55 14.34 -68.84
N ALA A 526 53.94 13.54 -69.72
CA ALA A 526 52.80 12.69 -69.36
C ALA A 526 53.17 11.60 -68.35
N LEU A 527 54.40 11.09 -68.40
CA LEU A 527 54.87 10.02 -67.51
C LEU A 527 55.15 10.55 -66.09
N GLU A 528 55.59 11.80 -65.95
CA GLU A 528 55.77 12.42 -64.64
C GLU A 528 54.43 12.84 -64.00
N GLU A 529 53.47 13.31 -64.79
CA GLU A 529 52.11 13.59 -64.30
C GLU A 529 51.41 12.30 -63.85
N ALA A 530 51.55 11.20 -64.59
CA ALA A 530 51.04 9.88 -64.20
C ALA A 530 51.70 9.36 -62.91
N ARG A 531 52.99 9.64 -62.67
CA ARG A 531 53.68 9.27 -61.42
C ARG A 531 53.16 10.04 -60.22
N VAL A 532 52.88 11.33 -60.36
CA VAL A 532 52.28 12.15 -59.30
C VAL A 532 50.86 11.67 -58.96
N GLN A 533 50.05 11.41 -59.98
CA GLN A 533 48.70 10.87 -59.78
C GLN A 533 48.72 9.47 -59.14
N HIS A 534 49.65 8.59 -59.55
CA HIS A 534 49.81 7.28 -58.92
C HIS A 534 50.18 7.40 -57.43
N LYS A 535 51.07 8.33 -57.08
CA LYS A 535 51.48 8.59 -55.69
C LYS A 535 50.34 9.17 -54.83
N GLN A 536 49.47 10.01 -55.41
CA GLN A 536 48.24 10.47 -54.75
C GLN A 536 47.26 9.32 -54.52
N LYS A 537 47.01 8.49 -55.54
CA LYS A 537 46.11 7.33 -55.41
C LYS A 537 46.62 6.26 -54.43
N GLU A 538 47.93 6.06 -54.31
CA GLU A 538 48.51 5.19 -53.29
C GLU A 538 48.23 5.71 -51.88
N LYS A 539 48.37 7.02 -51.63
CA LYS A 539 48.05 7.63 -50.33
C LYS A 539 46.55 7.57 -50.01
N GLU A 540 45.69 7.77 -51.01
CA GLU A 540 44.23 7.60 -50.86
C GLU A 540 43.87 6.14 -50.56
N LYS A 541 44.51 5.18 -51.21
CA LYS A 541 44.33 3.75 -50.95
C LYS A 541 44.77 3.36 -49.54
N GLU A 542 45.88 3.91 -49.04
CA GLU A 542 46.36 3.67 -47.67
C GLU A 542 45.41 4.27 -46.62
N SER A 543 44.95 5.51 -46.83
CA SER A 543 43.98 6.16 -45.92
C SER A 543 42.63 5.43 -45.90
N LEU A 544 42.09 5.04 -47.07
CA LEU A 544 40.86 4.25 -47.14
C LEU A 544 41.00 2.87 -46.49
N LYS A 545 42.18 2.23 -46.58
CA LYS A 545 42.44 0.97 -45.85
C LYS A 545 42.44 1.18 -44.33
N ALA A 546 43.02 2.27 -43.85
CA ALA A 546 43.02 2.60 -42.42
C ALA A 546 41.61 2.89 -41.90
N GLU A 547 40.81 3.64 -42.67
CA GLU A 547 39.40 3.89 -42.36
C GLU A 547 38.58 2.59 -42.38
N LEU A 548 38.77 1.72 -43.37
CA LEU A 548 38.10 0.43 -43.44
C LEU A 548 38.41 -0.44 -42.20
N LEU A 549 39.67 -0.47 -41.75
CA LEU A 549 40.05 -1.20 -40.54
C LEU A 549 39.41 -0.61 -39.28
N LYS A 550 39.33 0.73 -39.18
CA LYS A 550 38.64 1.41 -38.08
C LYS A 550 37.15 1.09 -38.05
N MET A 551 36.47 1.14 -39.21
CA MET A 551 35.05 0.81 -39.33
C MET A 551 34.78 -0.66 -39.01
N LYS A 552 35.66 -1.58 -39.44
CA LYS A 552 35.56 -3.00 -39.08
C LYS A 552 35.70 -3.23 -37.58
N LYS A 553 36.61 -2.52 -36.91
CA LYS A 553 36.77 -2.60 -35.45
C LYS A 553 35.52 -2.10 -34.72
N GLN A 554 34.98 -0.95 -35.13
CA GLN A 554 33.73 -0.40 -34.57
C GLN A 554 32.52 -1.34 -34.81
N ALA A 555 32.45 -1.98 -35.98
CA ALA A 555 31.40 -2.97 -36.27
C ALA A 555 31.49 -4.21 -35.36
N LEU A 556 32.70 -4.67 -35.03
CA LEU A 556 32.89 -5.78 -34.09
C LEU A 556 32.54 -5.40 -32.65
N GLU A 557 32.94 -4.21 -32.20
CA GLU A 557 32.61 -3.69 -30.88
C GLU A 557 31.10 -3.51 -30.69
N THR A 558 30.40 -2.97 -31.69
CA THR A 558 28.93 -2.85 -31.68
C THR A 558 28.24 -4.20 -31.71
N LYS A 559 28.75 -5.17 -32.47
CA LYS A 559 28.22 -6.54 -32.47
C LYS A 559 28.33 -7.20 -31.09
N HIS A 560 29.49 -7.09 -30.43
CA HIS A 560 29.65 -7.63 -29.07
C HIS A 560 28.76 -6.90 -28.05
N PHE A 561 28.55 -5.60 -28.21
CA PHE A 561 27.60 -4.86 -27.37
C PHE A 561 26.17 -5.38 -27.55
N ILE A 562 25.72 -5.63 -28.79
CA ILE A 562 24.39 -6.20 -29.07
C ILE A 562 24.27 -7.61 -28.46
N GLU A 563 25.27 -8.48 -28.63
CA GLU A 563 25.26 -9.83 -28.05
C GLU A 563 25.15 -9.81 -26.52
N ASN A 564 25.81 -8.84 -25.85
CA ASN A 564 25.70 -8.64 -24.42
C ASN A 564 24.30 -8.14 -24.01
N GLN A 565 23.73 -7.19 -24.74
CA GLN A 565 22.38 -6.68 -24.48
C GLN A 565 21.32 -7.77 -24.68
N GLU A 566 21.43 -8.60 -25.73
CA GLU A 566 20.54 -9.75 -25.93
C GLU A 566 20.68 -10.80 -24.81
N ALA A 567 21.87 -10.96 -24.23
CA ALA A 567 22.07 -11.83 -23.08
C ALA A 567 21.42 -11.27 -21.80
N GLU A 568 21.46 -9.95 -21.59
CA GLU A 568 20.75 -9.29 -20.50
C GLU A 568 19.23 -9.34 -20.68
N GLU A 569 18.73 -9.10 -21.90
CA GLU A 569 17.31 -9.23 -22.24
C GLU A 569 16.80 -10.63 -21.91
N ARG A 570 17.51 -11.68 -22.32
CA ARG A 570 17.17 -13.07 -21.97
C ARG A 570 17.12 -13.32 -20.47
N LYS A 571 18.02 -12.71 -19.68
CA LYS A 571 18.00 -12.82 -18.21
C LYS A 571 16.79 -12.10 -17.62
N LEU A 572 16.48 -10.89 -18.10
CA LEU A 572 15.33 -10.12 -17.65
C LEU A 572 14.01 -10.82 -17.97
N ILE A 573 13.86 -11.38 -19.18
CA ILE A 573 12.69 -12.18 -19.57
C ILE A 573 12.50 -13.38 -18.62
N LYS A 574 13.59 -14.06 -18.24
CA LYS A 574 13.52 -15.17 -17.29
C LYS A 574 13.08 -14.72 -15.89
N ILE A 575 13.61 -13.59 -15.40
CA ILE A 575 13.22 -13.01 -14.11
C ILE A 575 11.74 -12.62 -14.12
N ILE A 576 11.25 -12.00 -15.20
CA ILE A 576 9.83 -11.65 -15.36
C ILE A 576 8.96 -12.90 -15.32
N ALA A 577 9.33 -13.96 -16.05
CA ALA A 577 8.58 -15.22 -16.04
C ALA A 577 8.54 -15.89 -14.66
N GLU A 578 9.64 -15.84 -13.91
CA GLU A 578 9.71 -16.35 -12.53
C GLU A 578 8.83 -15.51 -11.59
N ALA A 579 8.89 -14.18 -11.69
CA ALA A 579 8.07 -13.26 -10.90
C ALA A 579 6.57 -13.43 -11.21
N ASP A 580 6.19 -13.61 -12.48
CA ASP A 580 4.81 -13.87 -12.88
C ASP A 580 4.31 -15.21 -12.36
N ALA A 581 5.14 -16.26 -12.38
CA ALA A 581 4.81 -17.55 -11.81
C ALA A 581 4.61 -17.48 -10.29
N GLU A 582 5.43 -16.71 -9.59
CA GLU A 582 5.31 -16.49 -8.15
C GLU A 582 4.07 -15.66 -7.79
N ARG A 583 3.80 -14.57 -8.54
CA ARG A 583 2.56 -13.79 -8.42
C ARG A 583 1.32 -14.67 -8.57
N LEU A 584 1.33 -15.59 -9.53
CA LEU A 584 0.20 -16.49 -9.80
C LEU A 584 0.02 -17.54 -8.69
N LYS A 585 1.11 -17.98 -8.03
CA LYS A 585 1.04 -18.82 -6.82
C LYS A 585 0.45 -18.06 -5.64
N GLN A 586 0.94 -16.84 -5.38
CA GLN A 586 0.44 -15.99 -4.30
C GLN A 586 -1.04 -15.66 -4.48
N GLN A 587 -1.50 -15.41 -5.72
CA GLN A 587 -2.92 -15.20 -6.00
C GLN A 587 -3.77 -16.44 -5.63
N LYS A 588 -3.30 -17.65 -5.97
CA LYS A 588 -4.02 -18.88 -5.62
C LYS A 588 -4.08 -19.11 -4.11
N GLU A 589 -3.00 -18.80 -3.39
CA GLU A 589 -2.98 -18.88 -1.92
C GLU A 589 -3.93 -17.86 -1.29
N PHE A 590 -3.94 -16.63 -1.81
CA PHE A 590 -4.90 -15.61 -1.40
C PHE A 590 -6.35 -16.06 -1.61
N ASP A 591 -6.68 -16.58 -2.80
CA ASP A 591 -8.02 -17.08 -3.11
C ASP A 591 -8.42 -18.24 -2.17
N GLN A 592 -7.47 -19.12 -1.80
CA GLN A 592 -7.71 -20.17 -0.81
C GLN A 592 -8.02 -19.59 0.58
N VAL A 593 -7.28 -18.59 1.03
CA VAL A 593 -7.53 -17.92 2.32
C VAL A 593 -8.88 -17.20 2.32
N VAL A 594 -9.24 -16.54 1.22
CA VAL A 594 -10.57 -15.92 1.05
C VAL A 594 -11.68 -16.96 1.12
N ASN A 595 -11.54 -18.09 0.43
CA ASN A 595 -12.51 -19.18 0.51
C ASN A 595 -12.64 -19.75 1.93
N GLN A 596 -11.51 -19.94 2.64
CA GLN A 596 -11.53 -20.39 4.04
C GLN A 596 -12.22 -19.37 4.95
N ARG A 597 -11.93 -18.08 4.78
CA ARG A 597 -12.59 -16.99 5.51
C ARG A 597 -14.09 -17.01 5.28
N ASP A 598 -14.55 -17.21 4.04
CA ASP A 598 -15.96 -17.19 3.70
C ASP A 598 -16.72 -18.41 4.24
N ILE A 599 -16.07 -19.59 4.25
CA ILE A 599 -16.59 -20.80 4.91
C ILE A 599 -16.72 -20.57 6.42
N LEU A 600 -15.68 -20.05 7.06
CA LEU A 600 -15.68 -19.76 8.50
C LEU A 600 -16.71 -18.67 8.84
N GLY A 601 -16.82 -17.62 8.02
CA GLY A 601 -17.83 -16.57 8.16
C GLY A 601 -19.25 -17.14 8.08
N SER A 602 -19.50 -18.05 7.15
CA SER A 602 -20.79 -18.74 7.01
C SER A 602 -21.09 -19.63 8.23
N GLN A 603 -20.09 -20.35 8.75
CA GLN A 603 -20.25 -21.16 9.96
C GLN A 603 -20.53 -20.29 11.19
N LEU A 604 -19.81 -19.19 11.34
CA LEU A 604 -19.97 -18.26 12.45
C LEU A 604 -21.37 -17.63 12.43
N LEU A 605 -21.86 -17.24 11.24
CA LEU A 605 -23.23 -16.73 11.09
C LEU A 605 -24.28 -17.78 11.52
N ARG A 606 -24.12 -19.05 11.12
CA ARG A 606 -25.01 -20.14 11.55
C ARG A 606 -24.99 -20.32 13.07
N ARG A 607 -23.80 -20.30 13.69
CA ARG A 607 -23.66 -20.41 15.15
C ARG A 607 -24.28 -19.23 15.88
N ASN A 608 -24.13 -18.01 15.37
CA ASN A 608 -24.78 -16.83 15.93
C ASN A 608 -26.31 -16.95 15.85
N ASN A 609 -26.84 -17.44 14.73
CA ASN A 609 -28.28 -17.70 14.59
C ASN A 609 -28.77 -18.78 15.57
N GLU A 610 -28.02 -19.87 15.75
CA GLU A 610 -28.31 -20.90 16.76
C GLU A 610 -28.35 -20.31 18.18
N VAL A 611 -27.38 -19.47 18.53
CA VAL A 611 -27.31 -18.79 19.83
C VAL A 611 -28.51 -17.86 20.02
N ALA A 612 -28.88 -17.08 19.01
CA ALA A 612 -30.07 -16.22 19.06
C ALA A 612 -31.36 -17.02 19.29
N LEU A 613 -31.52 -18.15 18.59
CA LEU A 613 -32.65 -19.07 18.80
C LEU A 613 -32.68 -19.64 20.22
N LEU A 614 -31.52 -19.97 20.79
CA LEU A 614 -31.43 -20.44 22.17
C LEU A 614 -31.83 -19.34 23.17
N TYR A 615 -31.42 -18.09 22.96
CA TYR A 615 -31.84 -16.98 23.81
C TYR A 615 -33.36 -16.76 23.77
N GLU A 616 -33.97 -16.79 22.59
CA GLU A 616 -35.44 -16.72 22.48
C GLU A 616 -36.13 -17.91 23.15
N LYS A 617 -35.58 -19.12 23.02
CA LYS A 617 -36.11 -20.30 23.72
C LYS A 617 -36.05 -20.14 25.25
N ILE A 618 -34.93 -19.65 25.78
CA ILE A 618 -34.77 -19.38 27.22
C ILE A 618 -35.79 -18.33 27.67
N LYS A 619 -35.96 -17.25 26.91
CA LYS A 619 -36.92 -16.18 27.21
C LYS A 619 -38.36 -16.69 27.25
N ILE A 620 -38.75 -17.53 26.29
CA ILE A 620 -40.07 -18.18 26.28
C ILE A 620 -40.23 -19.09 27.50
N GLN A 621 -39.22 -19.92 27.81
CA GLN A 621 -39.26 -20.81 28.98
C GLN A 621 -39.37 -20.04 30.30
N GLN A 622 -38.64 -18.94 30.46
CA GLN A 622 -38.74 -18.06 31.62
C GLN A 622 -40.13 -17.43 31.74
N SER A 623 -40.72 -16.99 30.62
CA SER A 623 -42.09 -16.46 30.61
C SER A 623 -43.11 -17.52 31.06
N ILE A 624 -42.99 -18.75 30.57
CA ILE A 624 -43.85 -19.87 30.97
C ILE A 624 -43.66 -20.19 32.46
N LEU A 625 -42.41 -20.23 32.94
CA LEU A 625 -42.10 -20.52 34.33
C LEU A 625 -42.69 -19.46 35.27
N ASN A 626 -42.55 -18.17 34.93
CA ASN A 626 -43.12 -17.07 35.72
C ASN A 626 -44.66 -17.12 35.76
N LYS A 627 -45.31 -17.46 34.64
CA LYS A 627 -46.76 -17.69 34.59
C LYS A 627 -47.15 -18.87 35.48
N GLY A 628 -46.45 -19.99 35.39
CA GLY A 628 -46.68 -21.18 36.21
C GLY A 628 -46.48 -20.91 37.70
N GLU A 629 -45.44 -20.16 38.07
CA GLU A 629 -45.19 -19.75 39.46
C GLU A 629 -46.32 -18.86 39.99
N THR A 630 -46.78 -17.91 39.20
CA THR A 630 -47.90 -17.03 39.57
C THR A 630 -49.18 -17.83 39.81
N GLN A 631 -49.52 -18.75 38.91
CA GLN A 631 -50.67 -19.64 39.05
C GLN A 631 -50.54 -20.56 40.27
N TYR A 632 -49.36 -21.11 40.52
CA TYR A 632 -49.10 -21.94 41.69
C TYR A 632 -49.29 -21.14 42.99
N ARG A 633 -48.77 -19.92 43.06
CA ARG A 633 -48.98 -19.02 44.22
C ARG A 633 -50.46 -18.73 44.45
N GLN A 634 -51.23 -18.47 43.39
CA GLN A 634 -52.70 -18.29 43.49
C GLN A 634 -53.38 -19.53 44.08
N ARG A 635 -53.04 -20.73 43.60
CA ARG A 635 -53.58 -21.98 44.16
C ARG A 635 -53.21 -22.22 45.61
N MET A 636 -51.99 -21.85 46.01
CA MET A 636 -51.57 -21.93 47.40
C MET A 636 -52.37 -20.98 48.30
N GLU A 637 -52.73 -19.78 47.80
CA GLU A 637 -53.59 -18.86 48.52
C GLU A 637 -55.04 -19.38 48.58
N ASP A 638 -55.59 -19.92 47.49
CA ASP A 638 -56.91 -20.58 47.48
C ASP A 638 -56.96 -21.69 48.55
N ILE A 639 -55.94 -22.55 48.62
CA ILE A 639 -55.82 -23.61 49.63
C ILE A 639 -55.74 -23.01 51.04
N ARG A 640 -55.04 -21.90 51.22
CA ARG A 640 -54.94 -21.20 52.51
C ARG A 640 -56.32 -20.71 52.97
N LEU A 641 -57.06 -20.06 52.07
CA LEU A 641 -58.41 -19.55 52.31
C LEU A 641 -59.38 -20.70 52.65
N LEU A 642 -59.35 -21.79 51.86
CA LEU A 642 -60.17 -22.98 52.14
C LEU A 642 -59.84 -23.62 53.49
N LYS A 643 -58.57 -23.67 53.89
CA LYS A 643 -58.17 -24.16 55.23
C LYS A 643 -58.70 -23.26 56.34
N LEU A 644 -58.74 -21.95 56.14
CA LEU A 644 -59.33 -21.00 57.10
C LEU A 644 -60.85 -21.21 57.20
N GLU A 645 -61.53 -21.39 56.06
CA GLU A 645 -62.97 -21.67 56.04
C GLU A 645 -63.30 -23.00 56.73
N ILE A 646 -62.53 -24.05 56.49
CA ILE A 646 -62.67 -25.33 57.20
C ILE A 646 -62.50 -25.15 58.71
N LYS A 647 -61.53 -24.34 59.16
CA LYS A 647 -61.35 -24.05 60.59
C LYS A 647 -62.56 -23.30 61.16
N LYS A 648 -63.05 -22.29 60.46
CA LYS A 648 -64.24 -21.51 60.84
C LYS A 648 -65.46 -22.43 60.98
N LEU A 649 -65.76 -23.24 59.96
CA LEU A 649 -66.88 -24.19 59.98
C LEU A 649 -66.73 -25.25 61.09
N ARG A 650 -65.51 -25.69 61.41
CA ARG A 650 -65.27 -26.60 62.54
C ARG A 650 -65.53 -25.92 63.89
N CYS A 651 -65.13 -24.66 64.05
CA CYS A 651 -65.45 -23.88 65.24
C CYS A 651 -66.96 -23.67 65.39
N GLU A 652 -67.65 -23.28 64.31
CA GLU A 652 -69.11 -23.14 64.27
C GLU A 652 -69.80 -24.46 64.63
N LYS A 653 -69.37 -25.59 64.05
CA LYS A 653 -69.87 -26.92 64.41
C LYS A 653 -69.66 -27.24 65.89
N ALA A 654 -68.50 -26.91 66.45
CA ALA A 654 -68.20 -27.16 67.86
C ALA A 654 -69.08 -26.31 68.79
N ILE A 655 -69.31 -25.03 68.45
CA ILE A 655 -70.22 -24.14 69.18
C ILE A 655 -71.64 -24.69 69.11
N LEU A 656 -72.13 -25.02 67.90
CA LEU A 656 -73.46 -25.62 67.72
C LEU A 656 -73.58 -26.95 68.47
N GLY A 657 -72.54 -27.78 68.47
CA GLY A 657 -72.50 -29.03 69.25
C GLY A 657 -72.68 -28.80 70.75
N LYS A 658 -72.02 -27.78 71.33
CA LYS A 658 -72.24 -27.38 72.72
C LYS A 658 -73.66 -26.89 72.96
N THR A 659 -74.22 -26.10 72.04
CA THR A 659 -75.61 -25.63 72.19
C THR A 659 -76.61 -26.79 72.14
N VAL A 660 -76.36 -27.83 71.32
CA VAL A 660 -77.20 -29.04 71.26
C VAL A 660 -77.11 -29.85 72.53
N ALA A 661 -75.93 -29.99 73.15
CA ALA A 661 -75.79 -30.68 74.43
C ALA A 661 -76.66 -30.02 75.54
N ASN A 662 -76.72 -28.69 75.56
CA ASN A 662 -77.56 -27.95 76.52
C ASN A 662 -79.07 -28.13 76.24
N VAL A 663 -79.49 -28.55 75.04
CA VAL A 663 -80.92 -28.75 74.72
C VAL A 663 -81.52 -29.88 75.55
N GLU A 664 -80.78 -30.94 75.85
CA GLU A 664 -81.30 -32.05 76.67
C GLU A 664 -81.48 -31.64 78.13
N GLU A 665 -80.52 -30.92 78.71
CA GLU A 665 -80.62 -30.37 80.07
C GLU A 665 -81.78 -29.38 80.16
N LEU A 666 -81.91 -28.45 79.21
CA LEU A 666 -83.03 -27.51 79.14
C LEU A 666 -84.38 -28.24 78.99
N ARG A 667 -84.44 -29.34 78.24
CA ARG A 667 -85.65 -30.18 78.15
C ARG A 667 -85.98 -30.85 79.48
N GLN A 668 -84.98 -31.31 80.22
CA GLN A 668 -85.17 -31.89 81.55
C GLN A 668 -85.63 -30.84 82.56
N GLU A 669 -85.04 -29.63 82.55
CA GLU A 669 -85.48 -28.50 83.37
C GLU A 669 -86.91 -28.08 83.03
N VAL A 670 -87.28 -28.03 81.74
CA VAL A 670 -88.67 -27.79 81.33
C VAL A 670 -89.60 -28.87 81.84
N HIS A 671 -89.20 -30.14 81.82
CA HIS A 671 -89.99 -31.22 82.40
C HIS A 671 -90.11 -31.14 83.92
N TYR A 672 -89.01 -30.77 84.59
CA TYR A 672 -88.95 -30.61 86.04
C TYR A 672 -89.83 -29.45 86.50
N THR A 673 -89.69 -28.28 85.88
CA THR A 673 -90.53 -27.09 86.14
C THR A 673 -92.00 -27.36 85.82
N ARG A 674 -92.33 -28.12 84.77
CA ARG A 674 -93.71 -28.60 84.52
C ARG A 674 -94.23 -29.49 85.65
N LYS A 675 -93.40 -30.39 86.20
CA LYS A 675 -93.78 -31.22 87.37
C LYS A 675 -93.95 -30.39 88.63
N GLU A 676 -93.06 -29.44 88.90
CA GLU A 676 -93.19 -28.51 90.04
C GLU A 676 -94.44 -27.64 89.90
N LEU A 677 -94.70 -27.11 88.72
CA LEU A 677 -95.92 -26.35 88.44
C LEU A 677 -97.16 -27.22 88.71
N LEU A 678 -97.17 -28.48 88.28
CA LEU A 678 -98.28 -29.39 88.57
C LEU A 678 -98.42 -29.63 90.08
N ARG A 679 -97.32 -29.83 90.81
CA ARG A 679 -97.34 -29.97 92.28
C ARG A 679 -97.91 -28.72 92.96
N GLU A 680 -97.47 -27.54 92.56
CA GLU A 680 -97.97 -26.28 93.10
C GLU A 680 -99.44 -26.05 92.73
N GLN A 681 -99.88 -26.37 91.50
CA GLN A 681 -101.30 -26.36 91.13
C GLN A 681 -102.12 -27.34 91.99
N THR A 682 -101.58 -28.51 92.30
CA THR A 682 -102.25 -29.49 93.16
C THR A 682 -102.30 -28.99 94.61
N ARG A 683 -101.23 -28.36 95.09
CA ARG A 683 -101.16 -27.73 96.41
C ARG A 683 -102.13 -26.56 96.53
N CYS A 684 -102.23 -25.71 95.52
CA CYS A 684 -103.24 -24.66 95.44
C CYS A 684 -104.65 -25.26 95.51
N LYS A 685 -104.94 -26.34 94.77
CA LYS A 685 -106.24 -27.05 94.88
C LYS A 685 -106.51 -27.61 96.27
N VAL A 686 -105.50 -28.16 96.96
CA VAL A 686 -105.63 -28.62 98.35
C VAL A 686 -105.87 -27.45 99.30
N LEU A 687 -105.15 -26.34 99.14
CA LEU A 687 -105.34 -25.13 99.93
C LEU A 687 -106.69 -24.47 99.67
N GLU A 688 -107.18 -24.48 98.43
CA GLU A 688 -108.54 -24.08 98.05
C GLU A 688 -109.58 -24.98 98.73
N GLY A 689 -109.38 -26.30 98.74
CA GLY A 689 -110.24 -27.23 99.50
C GLY A 689 -110.16 -27.06 101.02
N GLN A 690 -109.01 -26.62 101.56
CA GLN A 690 -108.84 -26.25 102.97
C GLN A 690 -109.50 -24.89 103.30
N LEU A 691 -109.66 -24.01 102.31
CA LEU A 691 -110.43 -22.77 102.42
C LEU A 691 -111.94 -23.03 102.35
N GLU A 692 -112.40 -24.05 101.62
CA GLU A 692 -113.81 -24.44 101.53
C GLU A 692 -114.37 -25.07 102.82
N ASN A 693 -113.54 -25.59 103.73
CA ASN A 693 -113.96 -26.16 105.01
C ASN A 693 -113.09 -25.64 106.18
N PRO A 694 -113.46 -24.51 106.82
CA PRO A 694 -112.71 -23.97 107.94
C PRO A 694 -113.08 -24.69 109.25
N MET A 695 -112.44 -25.84 109.51
CA MET A 695 -112.48 -26.48 110.84
C MET A 695 -111.38 -25.86 111.71
N ASN A 696 -111.70 -24.75 112.37
CA ASN A 696 -110.83 -24.09 113.34
C ASN A 696 -110.87 -24.81 114.69
N VAL A 697 -109.76 -25.47 115.07
CA VAL A 697 -109.43 -25.75 116.46
C VAL A 697 -108.03 -25.20 116.76
N HIS A 698 -108.01 -24.19 117.62
CA HIS A 698 -106.89 -23.57 118.34
C HIS A 698 -105.81 -24.55 118.87
N ARG A 699 -104.58 -24.19 119.29
CA ARG A 699 -103.73 -22.98 119.38
C ARG A 699 -102.59 -23.41 120.34
N TRP A 700 -101.30 -23.40 119.92
CA TRP A 700 -100.06 -23.14 120.72
C TRP A 700 -98.77 -23.71 120.11
N ARG A 701 -97.99 -22.80 119.50
CA ARG A 701 -96.54 -22.53 119.69
C ARG A 701 -95.58 -23.66 120.13
N LYS A 702 -94.56 -23.89 119.32
CA LYS A 702 -93.12 -23.73 119.65
C LYS A 702 -92.34 -23.34 118.39
N LEU A 703 -91.89 -22.09 118.34
CA LEU A 703 -90.88 -21.61 117.40
C LEU A 703 -89.54 -21.91 118.03
N GLU A 704 -88.86 -22.96 117.58
CA GLU A 704 -87.44 -23.14 117.82
C GLU A 704 -86.70 -22.49 116.65
N ALA A 705 -86.26 -21.26 116.88
CA ALA A 705 -85.13 -20.71 116.17
C ALA A 705 -83.90 -21.51 116.63
N ASN A 706 -83.23 -22.15 115.68
CA ASN A 706 -81.80 -22.39 115.76
C ASN A 706 -81.22 -21.81 114.49
N ASP A 707 -80.86 -20.53 114.56
CA ASP A 707 -79.91 -19.94 113.64
C ASP A 707 -78.62 -20.76 113.73
N PRO A 708 -78.12 -21.40 112.65
CA PRO A 708 -76.70 -21.67 112.57
C PRO A 708 -76.04 -20.29 112.58
N SER A 709 -75.17 -20.05 113.58
CA SER A 709 -74.55 -18.73 113.78
C SER A 709 -74.04 -18.20 112.45
N THR A 710 -74.27 -16.91 112.15
CA THR A 710 -73.75 -16.25 110.94
C THR A 710 -72.27 -16.56 110.69
N TYR A 711 -71.53 -16.88 111.76
CA TYR A 711 -70.16 -17.39 111.73
C TYR A 711 -69.96 -18.74 110.99
N GLU A 712 -70.86 -19.73 111.15
CA GLU A 712 -70.77 -21.01 110.42
C GLU A 712 -71.04 -20.84 108.92
N LEU A 713 -72.00 -19.99 108.56
CA LEU A 713 -72.26 -19.66 107.15
C LEU A 713 -71.09 -18.88 106.53
N ILE A 714 -70.51 -17.92 107.26
CA ILE A 714 -69.32 -17.20 106.81
C ILE A 714 -68.11 -18.13 106.68
N GLN A 715 -67.91 -19.06 107.62
CA GLN A 715 -66.86 -20.09 107.49
C GLN A 715 -67.10 -21.01 106.29
N LYS A 716 -68.35 -21.37 106.00
CA LYS A 716 -68.70 -22.20 104.84
C LYS A 716 -68.52 -21.43 103.53
N ILE A 717 -68.90 -20.16 103.48
CA ILE A 717 -68.66 -19.26 102.34
C ILE A 717 -67.15 -19.07 102.13
N GLN A 718 -66.37 -18.82 103.18
CA GLN A 718 -64.91 -18.68 103.06
C GLN A 718 -64.22 -19.99 102.66
N ARG A 719 -64.69 -21.15 103.13
CA ARG A 719 -64.20 -22.46 102.66
C ARG A 719 -64.54 -22.68 101.20
N LEU A 720 -65.77 -22.39 100.79
CA LEU A 720 -66.21 -22.53 99.40
C LEU A 720 -65.49 -21.54 98.48
N GLN A 721 -65.25 -20.30 98.91
CA GLN A 721 -64.45 -19.32 98.16
C GLN A 721 -62.99 -19.76 98.03
N LYS A 722 -62.37 -20.29 99.09
CA LYS A 722 -61.01 -20.86 99.00
C LYS A 722 -60.95 -22.09 98.08
N GLN A 723 -61.97 -22.95 98.12
CA GLN A 723 -62.08 -24.10 97.20
C GLN A 723 -62.32 -23.65 95.76
N LEU A 724 -63.14 -22.63 95.54
CA LEU A 724 -63.40 -22.06 94.23
C LEU A 724 -62.12 -21.45 93.65
N ILE A 725 -61.39 -20.64 94.44
CA ILE A 725 -60.10 -20.05 94.04
C ILE A 725 -59.07 -21.14 93.72
N SER A 726 -59.00 -22.19 94.53
CA SER A 726 -58.14 -23.36 94.28
C SER A 726 -58.52 -24.06 92.97
N LYS A 727 -59.82 -24.26 92.71
CA LYS A 727 -60.29 -24.92 91.48
C LYS A 727 -60.15 -24.06 90.24
N THR A 728 -60.31 -22.75 90.34
CA THR A 728 -60.01 -21.83 89.23
C THR A 728 -58.52 -21.80 88.94
N GLY A 729 -57.66 -21.90 89.97
CA GLY A 729 -56.20 -22.06 89.80
C GLY A 729 -55.84 -23.35 89.06
N GLU A 730 -56.42 -24.50 89.47
CA GLU A 730 -56.22 -25.78 88.77
C GLU A 730 -56.70 -25.74 87.31
N VAL A 731 -57.79 -25.03 87.01
CA VAL A 731 -58.29 -24.88 85.63
C VAL A 731 -57.33 -24.05 84.79
N ILE A 732 -56.81 -22.94 85.32
CA ILE A 732 -55.82 -22.10 84.63
C ILE A 732 -54.52 -22.87 84.40
N GLU A 733 -54.04 -23.63 85.39
CA GLU A 733 -52.86 -24.49 85.23
C GLU A 733 -53.09 -25.56 84.16
N LYS A 734 -54.26 -26.20 84.14
CA LYS A 734 -54.60 -27.17 83.09
C LYS A 734 -54.75 -26.54 81.71
N GLU A 735 -55.30 -25.33 81.60
CA GLU A 735 -55.38 -24.59 80.32
C GLU A 735 -54.01 -24.18 79.79
N LEU A 736 -53.09 -23.73 80.67
CA LEU A 736 -51.69 -23.48 80.32
C LEU A 736 -51.00 -24.75 79.81
N LEU A 737 -51.19 -25.88 80.51
CA LEU A 737 -50.63 -27.16 80.10
C LEU A 737 -51.20 -27.64 78.75
N LEU A 738 -52.48 -27.36 78.48
CA LEU A 738 -53.13 -27.67 77.21
C LEU A 738 -52.56 -26.81 76.07
N GLN A 739 -52.35 -25.51 76.31
CA GLN A 739 -51.72 -24.61 75.34
C GLN A 739 -50.27 -25.03 75.04
N GLU A 740 -49.51 -25.48 76.04
CA GLU A 740 -48.16 -26.00 75.83
C GLU A 740 -48.16 -27.30 75.01
N LYS A 741 -49.09 -28.23 75.30
CA LYS A 741 -49.23 -29.46 74.53
C LYS A 741 -49.70 -29.21 73.11
N GLU A 742 -50.56 -28.22 72.87
CA GLU A 742 -50.98 -27.80 71.52
C GLU A 742 -49.83 -27.18 70.73
N LYS A 743 -48.99 -26.33 71.35
CA LYS A 743 -47.76 -25.80 70.73
C LYS A 743 -46.81 -26.94 70.33
N LEU A 744 -46.55 -27.87 71.24
CA LEU A 744 -45.73 -29.06 70.99
C LEU A 744 -46.30 -29.94 69.87
N TYR A 745 -47.62 -30.13 69.83
CA TYR A 745 -48.30 -30.88 68.77
C TYR A 745 -48.16 -30.19 67.40
N VAL A 746 -48.27 -28.87 67.33
CA VAL A 746 -48.08 -28.09 66.09
C VAL A 746 -46.63 -28.12 65.62
N GLU A 747 -45.67 -28.06 66.54
CA GLU A 747 -44.24 -28.17 66.26
C GLU A 747 -43.88 -29.58 65.75
N LEU A 748 -44.35 -30.64 66.40
CA LEU A 748 -44.20 -32.03 65.93
C LEU A 748 -44.84 -32.24 64.55
N LYS A 749 -46.00 -31.61 64.28
CA LYS A 749 -46.66 -31.67 62.97
C LYS A 749 -45.89 -30.92 61.89
N ARG A 750 -45.21 -29.82 62.22
CA ARG A 750 -44.29 -29.11 61.30
C ARG A 750 -43.03 -29.92 61.01
N VAL A 751 -42.50 -30.64 61.99
CA VAL A 751 -41.34 -31.53 61.81
C VAL A 751 -41.70 -32.75 60.96
N LEU A 752 -42.85 -33.39 61.22
CA LEU A 752 -43.36 -34.50 60.40
C LEU A 752 -43.68 -34.08 58.96
N ALA A 753 -44.21 -32.87 58.74
CA ALA A 753 -44.44 -32.33 57.39
C ALA A 753 -43.14 -31.97 56.63
N ARG A 754 -41.99 -31.92 57.31
CA ARG A 754 -40.67 -31.68 56.71
C ARG A 754 -39.90 -32.97 56.39
N GLN A 755 -40.40 -34.13 56.80
CA GLN A 755 -39.81 -35.40 56.36
C GLN A 755 -40.33 -35.73 54.95
N PRO A 756 -39.44 -36.02 53.98
CA PRO A 756 -39.86 -36.45 52.65
C PRO A 756 -40.65 -37.76 52.77
N GLY A 757 -41.83 -37.81 52.15
CA GLY A 757 -42.68 -39.01 52.15
C GLY A 757 -42.03 -40.22 51.46
N PRO A 758 -42.59 -41.43 51.62
CA PRO A 758 -42.05 -42.65 51.02
C PRO A 758 -41.87 -42.55 49.49
N GLU A 759 -42.73 -41.83 48.78
CA GLU A 759 -42.59 -41.56 47.33
C GLU A 759 -41.32 -40.76 46.98
N ALA A 760 -40.92 -39.80 47.82
CA ALA A 760 -39.71 -39.03 47.58
C ALA A 760 -38.45 -39.88 47.83
N ALA A 761 -38.49 -40.83 48.76
CA ALA A 761 -37.42 -41.79 48.99
C ALA A 761 -37.30 -42.81 47.83
N GLU A 762 -38.43 -43.27 47.28
CA GLU A 762 -38.48 -44.13 46.10
C GLU A 762 -37.99 -43.42 44.84
N GLN A 763 -38.40 -42.17 44.61
CA GLN A 763 -37.89 -41.36 43.49
C GLN A 763 -36.37 -41.11 43.61
N LEU A 764 -35.85 -40.93 44.82
CA LEU A 764 -34.41 -40.77 45.05
C LEU A 764 -33.64 -42.08 44.80
N GLN A 765 -34.21 -43.23 45.14
CA GLN A 765 -33.64 -44.53 44.78
C GLN A 765 -33.65 -44.75 43.26
N LEU A 766 -34.75 -44.43 42.59
CA LEU A 766 -34.88 -44.57 41.14
C LEU A 766 -33.88 -43.66 40.42
N CYS A 767 -33.79 -42.40 40.81
CA CYS A 767 -32.78 -41.46 40.30
C CYS A 767 -31.35 -41.95 40.56
N ARG A 768 -31.05 -42.48 41.76
CA ARG A 768 -29.72 -43.07 42.05
C ARG A 768 -29.42 -44.29 41.19
N HIS A 769 -30.42 -45.10 40.87
CA HIS A 769 -30.28 -46.26 39.99
C HIS A 769 -29.96 -45.81 38.56
N THR A 770 -30.75 -44.90 38.01
CA THR A 770 -30.53 -44.32 36.67
C THR A 770 -29.16 -43.64 36.57
N LEU A 771 -28.74 -42.93 37.62
CA LEU A 771 -27.42 -42.29 37.66
C LEU A 771 -26.29 -43.33 37.65
N ARG A 772 -26.44 -44.45 38.36
CA ARG A 772 -25.48 -45.56 38.32
C ARG A 772 -25.39 -46.21 36.94
N GLU A 773 -26.52 -46.42 36.27
CA GLU A 773 -26.54 -46.98 34.91
C GLU A 773 -25.90 -46.04 33.89
N LYS A 774 -26.20 -44.74 33.97
CA LYS A 774 -25.58 -43.72 33.10
C LYS A 774 -24.08 -43.60 33.34
N THR A 775 -23.62 -43.71 34.58
CA THR A 775 -22.18 -43.76 34.90
C THR A 775 -21.51 -45.03 34.35
N LYS A 776 -22.20 -46.17 34.31
CA LYS A 776 -21.67 -47.39 33.64
C LYS A 776 -21.58 -47.19 32.13
N GLN A 777 -22.60 -46.62 31.49
CA GLN A 777 -22.58 -46.31 30.05
C GLN A 777 -21.44 -45.33 29.69
N LEU A 778 -21.22 -44.30 30.52
CA LEU A 778 -20.09 -43.38 30.34
C LEU A 778 -18.73 -44.06 30.47
N LYS A 779 -18.59 -45.04 31.38
CA LYS A 779 -17.35 -45.82 31.49
C LYS A 779 -17.08 -46.68 30.25
N VAL A 780 -18.12 -47.28 29.67
CA VAL A 780 -18.00 -48.06 28.42
C VAL A 780 -17.60 -47.15 27.26
N LEU A 781 -18.29 -46.02 27.09
CA LEU A 781 -17.94 -45.03 26.06
C LEU A 781 -16.54 -44.45 26.24
N SER A 782 -16.10 -44.24 27.48
CA SER A 782 -14.72 -43.82 27.80
C SER A 782 -13.69 -44.88 27.42
N SER A 783 -13.98 -46.17 27.66
CA SER A 783 -13.11 -47.26 27.19
C SER A 783 -13.09 -47.42 25.68
N GLU A 784 -14.23 -47.22 24.99
CA GLU A 784 -14.30 -47.22 23.52
C GLU A 784 -13.51 -46.05 22.91
N LEU A 785 -13.61 -44.86 23.52
CA LEU A 785 -12.83 -43.69 23.11
C LEU A 785 -11.33 -43.96 23.27
N ASN A 786 -10.89 -44.49 24.41
CA ASN A 786 -9.49 -44.82 24.65
C ASN A 786 -8.97 -45.89 23.66
N MET A 787 -9.81 -46.87 23.29
CA MET A 787 -9.46 -47.86 22.28
C MET A 787 -9.26 -47.21 20.91
N HIS A 788 -10.15 -46.29 20.50
CA HIS A 788 -10.02 -45.56 19.24
C HIS A 788 -8.81 -44.61 19.23
N GLU A 789 -8.49 -43.98 20.37
CA GLU A 789 -7.27 -43.18 20.52
C GLU A 789 -6.02 -44.05 20.36
N SER A 790 -5.99 -45.25 20.95
CA SER A 790 -4.89 -46.21 20.77
C SER A 790 -4.74 -46.64 19.31
N GLN A 791 -5.84 -46.98 18.63
CA GLN A 791 -5.82 -47.33 17.20
C GLN A 791 -5.32 -46.16 16.33
N SER A 792 -5.72 -44.92 16.67
CA SER A 792 -5.22 -43.74 15.95
C SER A 792 -3.72 -43.53 16.16
N GLN A 793 -3.16 -43.88 17.32
CA GLN A 793 -1.73 -43.83 17.58
C GLN A 793 -0.97 -44.91 16.82
N GLU A 794 -1.50 -46.14 16.74
CA GLU A 794 -0.95 -47.23 15.92
C GLU A 794 -0.90 -46.85 14.44
N TYR A 795 -1.98 -46.26 13.90
CA TYR A 795 -1.99 -45.78 12.52
C TYR A 795 -0.98 -44.65 12.26
N LYS A 796 -0.78 -43.74 13.23
CA LYS A 796 0.27 -42.71 13.11
C LYS A 796 1.66 -43.34 13.03
N TYR A 797 1.92 -44.35 13.87
CA TYR A 797 3.18 -45.08 13.86
C TYR A 797 3.40 -45.84 12.54
N GLU A 798 2.36 -46.49 12.00
CA GLU A 798 2.42 -47.14 10.68
C GLU A 798 2.67 -46.16 9.54
N ILE A 799 2.05 -44.98 9.56
CA ILE A 799 2.28 -43.92 8.57
C ILE A 799 3.74 -43.44 8.62
N GLU A 800 4.30 -43.26 9.81
CA GLU A 800 5.71 -42.90 9.99
C GLU A 800 6.65 -43.99 9.49
N ARG A 801 6.35 -45.27 9.79
CA ARG A 801 7.14 -46.41 9.30
C ARG A 801 7.13 -46.48 7.77
N LEU A 802 5.95 -46.39 7.16
CA LEU A 802 5.79 -46.41 5.70
C LEU A 802 6.46 -45.20 5.03
N SER A 803 6.40 -44.03 5.66
CA SER A 803 7.09 -42.83 5.17
C SER A 803 8.61 -43.03 5.17
N ASN A 804 9.17 -43.64 6.22
CA ASN A 804 10.59 -43.96 6.31
C ASN A 804 11.01 -45.04 5.30
N GLU A 805 10.19 -46.08 5.09
CA GLU A 805 10.40 -47.09 4.06
C GLU A 805 10.41 -46.47 2.65
N LEU A 806 9.47 -45.58 2.34
CA LEU A 806 9.38 -44.87 1.06
C LEU A 806 10.59 -43.95 0.84
N LEU A 807 11.10 -43.31 1.90
CA LEU A 807 12.30 -42.49 1.87
C LEU A 807 13.55 -43.34 1.58
N ASN A 808 13.63 -44.54 2.15
CA ASN A 808 14.70 -45.49 1.88
C ASN A 808 14.63 -46.05 0.45
N VAL A 809 13.44 -46.32 -0.08
CA VAL A 809 13.26 -46.71 -1.49
C VAL A 809 13.67 -45.59 -2.42
N LYS A 810 13.30 -44.34 -2.14
CA LYS A 810 13.78 -43.16 -2.90
C LYS A 810 15.30 -43.05 -2.89
N LYS A 811 15.95 -43.27 -1.74
CA LYS A 811 17.43 -43.28 -1.65
C LYS A 811 18.04 -44.40 -2.50
N LYS A 812 17.50 -45.62 -2.44
CA LYS A 812 17.96 -46.75 -3.25
C LYS A 812 17.78 -46.49 -4.75
N TYR A 813 16.63 -45.96 -5.15
CA TYR A 813 16.34 -45.59 -6.54
C TYR A 813 17.30 -44.51 -7.06
N LEU A 814 17.54 -43.46 -6.27
CA LEU A 814 18.51 -42.41 -6.63
C LEU A 814 19.95 -42.94 -6.72
N ALA A 815 20.33 -43.87 -5.83
CA ALA A 815 21.64 -44.53 -5.88
C ALA A 815 21.78 -45.41 -7.14
N GLN A 816 20.72 -46.13 -7.50
CA GLN A 816 20.71 -46.97 -8.70
C GLN A 816 20.76 -46.13 -9.99
N LYS A 817 19.99 -45.03 -10.04
CA LYS A 817 20.05 -44.07 -11.15
C LYS A 817 21.43 -43.41 -11.30
N ARG A 818 22.13 -43.13 -10.18
CA ARG A 818 23.52 -42.65 -10.19
C ARG A 818 24.50 -43.71 -10.71
N LYS A 819 24.32 -44.98 -10.35
CA LYS A 819 25.12 -46.09 -10.89
C LYS A 819 24.89 -46.28 -12.40
N GLU A 820 23.65 -46.20 -12.86
CA GLU A 820 23.31 -46.28 -14.29
C GLU A 820 23.86 -45.08 -15.09
N GLN A 821 23.95 -43.89 -14.49
CA GLN A 821 24.61 -42.73 -15.10
C GLN A 821 26.13 -42.83 -15.12
N GLN A 822 26.75 -43.61 -14.23
CA GLN A 822 28.20 -43.86 -14.23
C GLN A 822 28.61 -45.03 -15.13
N ALA A 823 27.66 -45.87 -15.56
CA ALA A 823 27.88 -47.02 -16.45
C ALA A 823 27.62 -46.70 -17.94
N LYS A 824 27.21 -45.47 -18.25
CA LYS A 824 27.24 -44.88 -19.61
C LYS A 824 28.43 -43.96 -19.71
#